data_AF-A0A971X7Z4-F1
#
_entry.id   AF-A0A971X7Z4-F1
#
_cell.length_a   1.000
_cell.length_b   1.000
_cell.length_c   1.000
_cell.angle_alpha   90.00
_cell.angle_beta   90.00
_cell.angle_gamma   90.00
#
_symmetry.space_group_name_H-M   'P 1'
#
loop_
_entity.id
_entity.type
_entity.pdbx_description
1 polymer ?
#
loop_
_entity_poly.entity_id
_entity_poly.type
_entity_poly.pdbx_seq_one_letter_code
_entity_poly.pdbx_strand_id
1 'polypeptide(L)'
;HECKMSENGEIIPPVDEYSSRVLKNLKASCDEYIREPVIREIPQQPDSVLPFHNLYLSFYAGAFGTALILQYAVTYAITREKAYGMKAKEWLMAAVQWDNTLFSFYTSARLMHAIIAGVYWIQDLLSDSEIEQAYMYLKKMCNFHEKQAMEMCSSKEKGGHANLYASGFGLACLALISAGIEPKAETWLMKVIEKYERVLLPRDADKDGTYQPDGNWSIEYAFRYKFIFLYALRLVTGRDMIKEYYKEIVRPVEYLRYAYMGDGNIPVKEFYETNENMLDCYQINTFGALYLRFASITRDKYLQWIGMSNPVAGRLHAYGYKVRGGHRFVYPVGYTDYLWYDPKIRPEFSPPKERAKLFPRGELAVLRTSFGKGLTLAYQGRRGNIMYASPDLIINKNGKPMLCTAPVKDSLPMNEANGPAAGGGEMERKGVIKKLISLNDKDILQVDGFLTRQKITLYKGKEELDIELSRRGHSLRQVSIIKEPGGGYVRLGKEGFLKYELYKNLNSNQGALQMEFRLTKPPSKSENYPSVLFSVGQNLKYMFGNSIHVGFLESGRLGVKFKDSEGRWLFAHLSGELPVIQHGFWHKITVYWKNFNKPGANPVCGIILGEYHAEARLTMPCGKPFQFRPNTNMWVGGAVQMPDSFANADIRRVRIYSRCPAQKENYVPNLKDLIFDADYNVSLNAVYAKGNGKEISGYGLEYRLHAPECENKRVVLHKGYVRIINDSESLYITGDNVRFKIEKLPKLRAGFAGQSFEQEGNEPDVKRIIIKPAGNENKLNFRISTTPACISGKEV
;
A
#
# COMPACT_ATOMS: atom_id res chain seq x y z
N HIS A 1 1.03 32.23 10.91
CA HIS A 1 0.24 31.62 9.83
C HIS A 1 -1.10 31.27 10.44
N GLU A 2 -2.07 32.18 10.35
CA GLU A 2 -3.38 32.05 10.98
C GLU A 2 -4.30 31.29 10.03
N CYS A 3 -4.50 29.99 10.29
CA CYS A 3 -5.69 29.31 9.77
C CYS A 3 -6.92 29.76 10.57
N LYS A 4 -8.06 29.08 10.47
CA LYS A 4 -9.30 29.40 11.23
C LYS A 4 -9.20 29.20 12.76
N MET A 5 -8.00 29.28 13.33
CA MET A 5 -7.75 29.33 14.77
C MET A 5 -6.96 30.60 15.12
N SER A 6 -7.36 31.29 16.17
CA SER A 6 -6.60 32.41 16.74
C SER A 6 -5.29 31.92 17.38
N GLU A 7 -4.42 32.86 17.75
CA GLU A 7 -3.18 32.54 18.49
C GLU A 7 -3.45 31.85 19.84
N ASN A 8 -4.62 32.11 20.43
CA ASN A 8 -5.07 31.51 21.68
C ASN A 8 -5.84 30.19 21.49
N GLY A 9 -5.97 29.71 20.25
CA GLY A 9 -6.64 28.43 19.94
C GLY A 9 -8.16 28.51 19.74
N GLU A 10 -8.75 29.71 19.72
CA GLU A 10 -10.18 29.88 19.46
C GLU A 10 -10.51 29.72 17.98
N ILE A 11 -11.61 29.03 17.66
CA ILE A 11 -12.02 28.83 16.27
C ILE A 11 -12.74 30.08 15.75
N ILE A 12 -12.27 30.61 14.62
CA ILE A 12 -12.84 31.79 13.97
C ILE A 12 -14.14 31.38 13.25
N PRO A 13 -15.27 32.10 13.45
CA PRO A 13 -16.51 31.87 12.73
C PRO A 13 -16.38 31.96 11.19
N PRO A 14 -17.39 31.52 10.42
CA PRO A 14 -17.36 31.62 8.97
C PRO A 14 -17.24 33.09 8.54
N VAL A 15 -16.41 33.34 7.51
CA VAL A 15 -16.18 34.71 6.99
C VAL A 15 -16.41 34.81 5.48
N ASP A 16 -16.71 33.69 4.83
CA ASP A 16 -16.93 33.58 3.40
C ASP A 16 -17.86 32.42 3.08
N GLU A 17 -18.21 32.28 1.80
CA GLU A 17 -19.10 31.25 1.30
C GLU A 17 -18.56 29.83 1.54
N TYR A 18 -17.26 29.61 1.37
CA TYR A 18 -16.65 28.28 1.56
C TYR A 18 -16.72 27.84 3.02
N SER A 19 -16.25 28.66 3.96
CA SER A 19 -16.33 28.35 5.40
C SER A 19 -17.77 28.19 5.89
N SER A 20 -18.71 28.96 5.31
CA SER A 20 -20.15 28.79 5.59
C SER A 20 -20.68 27.46 5.08
N ARG A 21 -20.28 27.02 3.88
CA ARG A 21 -20.62 25.71 3.31
C ARG A 21 -20.05 24.56 4.14
N VAL A 22 -18.79 24.68 4.57
CA VAL A 22 -18.15 23.68 5.44
C VAL A 22 -18.89 23.57 6.77
N LEU A 23 -19.25 24.69 7.40
CA LEU A 23 -20.04 24.67 8.64
C LEU A 23 -21.43 24.04 8.45
N LYS A 24 -22.11 24.38 7.35
CA LYS A 24 -23.40 23.74 7.01
C LYS A 24 -23.26 22.22 6.90
N ASN A 25 -22.19 21.74 6.28
CA ASN A 25 -21.90 20.31 6.18
C ASN A 25 -21.53 19.67 7.52
N LEU A 26 -20.77 20.38 8.38
CA LEU A 26 -20.45 19.92 9.73
C LEU A 26 -21.74 19.67 10.55
N LYS A 27 -22.65 20.64 10.54
CA LYS A 27 -23.97 20.54 11.18
C LYS A 27 -24.79 19.41 10.59
N ALA A 28 -24.85 19.29 9.27
CA ALA A 28 -25.63 18.25 8.63
C ALA A 28 -25.11 16.83 8.94
N SER A 29 -23.80 16.64 9.15
CA SER A 29 -23.29 15.37 9.69
C SER A 29 -23.61 15.20 11.18
N CYS A 30 -23.63 16.26 11.99
CA CYS A 30 -24.12 16.15 13.37
C CYS A 30 -25.60 15.71 13.41
N ASP A 31 -26.44 16.31 12.57
CA ASP A 31 -27.87 16.04 12.52
C ASP A 31 -28.18 14.63 11.98
N GLU A 32 -27.40 14.14 11.01
CA GLU A 32 -27.51 12.77 10.48
C GLU A 32 -27.29 11.71 11.59
N TYR A 33 -26.29 11.92 12.43
CA TYR A 33 -25.88 10.95 13.47
C TYR A 33 -26.49 11.24 14.84
N ILE A 34 -27.40 12.22 14.98
CA ILE A 34 -27.94 12.61 16.30
C ILE A 34 -28.77 11.51 16.95
N ARG A 35 -29.33 10.62 16.12
CA ARG A 35 -30.16 9.48 16.54
C ARG A 35 -29.35 8.21 16.79
N GLU A 36 -28.07 8.18 16.44
CA GLU A 36 -27.22 7.02 16.67
C GLU A 36 -26.99 6.84 18.17
N PRO A 37 -27.25 5.64 18.72
CA PRO A 37 -27.06 5.39 20.14
C PRO A 37 -25.57 5.48 20.50
N VAL A 38 -25.29 6.09 21.64
CA VAL A 38 -23.92 6.13 22.17
C VAL A 38 -23.47 4.72 22.54
N ILE A 39 -22.31 4.34 22.02
CA ILE A 39 -21.68 3.05 22.34
C ILE A 39 -21.18 3.13 23.78
N ARG A 40 -21.91 2.52 24.71
CA ARG A 40 -21.52 2.46 26.13
C ARG A 40 -20.45 1.40 26.40
N GLU A 41 -20.49 0.32 25.62
CA GLU A 41 -19.55 -0.80 25.71
C GLU A 41 -19.11 -1.21 24.29
N ILE A 42 -17.83 -1.52 24.13
CA ILE A 42 -17.29 -1.91 22.83
C ILE A 42 -17.81 -3.30 22.47
N PRO A 43 -18.43 -3.46 21.28
CA PRO A 43 -19.01 -4.74 20.89
C PRO A 43 -17.94 -5.82 20.79
N GLN A 44 -18.28 -7.01 21.30
CA GLN A 44 -17.46 -8.21 21.22
C GLN A 44 -18.30 -9.40 20.77
N GLN A 45 -17.65 -10.32 20.08
CA GLN A 45 -18.14 -11.67 19.77
C GLN A 45 -17.03 -12.67 20.09
N PRO A 46 -16.85 -13.05 21.38
CA PRO A 46 -15.81 -13.97 21.81
C PRO A 46 -15.83 -15.30 21.05
N ASP A 47 -17.04 -15.80 20.73
CA ASP A 47 -17.26 -17.07 20.03
C ASP A 47 -17.20 -16.95 18.48
N SER A 48 -16.80 -15.78 17.96
CA SER A 48 -16.72 -15.58 16.52
C SER A 48 -15.67 -16.49 15.89
N VAL A 49 -16.12 -17.35 14.96
CA VAL A 49 -15.26 -18.17 14.10
C VAL A 49 -14.51 -17.35 13.02
N LEU A 50 -14.87 -16.08 12.86
CA LEU A 50 -14.32 -15.20 11.83
C LEU A 50 -12.97 -14.64 12.26
N PRO A 51 -11.94 -14.66 11.37
CA PRO A 51 -10.61 -14.18 11.72
C PRO A 51 -10.64 -12.66 11.98
N PHE A 52 -9.93 -12.25 13.03
CA PHE A 52 -9.79 -10.84 13.45
C PHE A 52 -11.11 -10.11 13.76
N HIS A 53 -12.22 -10.82 13.93
CA HIS A 53 -13.54 -10.18 14.07
C HIS A 53 -13.60 -9.20 15.24
N ASN A 54 -13.21 -9.63 16.44
CA ASN A 54 -13.17 -8.76 17.64
C ASN A 54 -12.22 -7.58 17.50
N LEU A 55 -11.09 -7.75 16.79
CA LEU A 55 -10.17 -6.66 16.50
C LEU A 55 -10.84 -5.60 15.62
N TYR A 56 -11.60 -6.02 14.60
CA TYR A 56 -12.30 -5.10 13.73
C TYR A 56 -13.53 -4.47 14.38
N LEU A 57 -14.27 -5.23 15.21
CA LEU A 57 -15.36 -4.69 16.03
C LEU A 57 -14.87 -3.55 16.92
N SER A 58 -13.79 -3.79 17.69
CA SER A 58 -13.23 -2.76 18.56
C SER A 58 -12.64 -1.59 17.78
N PHE A 59 -11.96 -1.85 16.67
CA PHE A 59 -11.41 -0.80 15.81
C PHE A 59 -12.50 0.09 15.20
N TYR A 60 -13.55 -0.48 14.61
CA TYR A 60 -14.59 0.29 13.92
C TYR A 60 -15.48 1.04 14.92
N ALA A 61 -15.83 0.42 16.05
CA ALA A 61 -16.55 1.09 17.13
C ALA A 61 -15.74 2.26 17.72
N GLY A 62 -14.45 2.04 18.00
CA GLY A 62 -13.56 3.09 18.51
C GLY A 62 -13.34 4.23 17.52
N ALA A 63 -13.19 3.91 16.23
CA ALA A 63 -13.07 4.92 15.17
C ALA A 63 -14.36 5.72 14.99
N PHE A 64 -15.53 5.06 15.06
CA PHE A 64 -16.84 5.69 14.99
C PHE A 64 -17.03 6.69 16.13
N GLY A 65 -16.82 6.28 17.39
CA GLY A 65 -16.96 7.20 18.53
C GLY A 65 -15.92 8.32 18.52
N THR A 66 -14.67 8.04 18.12
CA THR A 66 -13.66 9.09 17.87
C THR A 66 -14.18 10.14 16.89
N ALA A 67 -14.82 9.69 15.80
CA ALA A 67 -15.33 10.58 14.78
C ALA A 67 -16.47 11.46 15.30
N LEU A 68 -17.39 10.88 16.07
CA LEU A 68 -18.52 11.61 16.64
C LEU A 68 -18.08 12.62 17.72
N ILE A 69 -17.16 12.25 18.62
CA ILE A 69 -16.60 13.20 19.61
C ILE A 69 -16.04 14.42 18.91
N LEU A 70 -15.16 14.23 17.92
CA LEU A 70 -14.51 15.33 17.19
C LEU A 70 -15.51 16.19 16.42
N GLN A 71 -16.43 15.55 15.68
CA GLN A 71 -17.40 16.24 14.85
C GLN A 71 -18.33 17.13 15.69
N TYR A 72 -18.92 16.58 16.76
CA TYR A 72 -19.80 17.35 17.63
C TYR A 72 -19.06 18.43 18.41
N ALA A 73 -17.86 18.13 18.96
CA ALA A 73 -17.09 19.09 19.75
C ALA A 73 -16.67 20.30 18.92
N VAL A 74 -16.16 20.10 17.69
CA VAL A 74 -15.80 21.22 16.80
C VAL A 74 -17.02 22.01 16.37
N THR A 75 -18.11 21.32 16.02
CA THR A 75 -19.34 22.01 15.60
C THR A 75 -19.87 22.87 16.74
N TYR A 76 -19.83 22.38 17.99
CA TYR A 76 -20.14 23.17 19.18
C TYR A 76 -19.20 24.36 19.35
N ALA A 77 -17.88 24.16 19.26
CA ALA A 77 -16.91 25.25 19.43
C ALA A 77 -17.11 26.39 18.41
N ILE A 78 -17.57 26.08 17.20
CA ILE A 78 -17.89 27.09 16.16
C ILE A 78 -19.25 27.76 16.40
N THR A 79 -20.29 26.97 16.67
CA THR A 79 -21.70 27.44 16.66
C THR A 79 -22.22 27.88 18.02
N ARG A 80 -21.63 27.35 19.10
CA ARG A 80 -22.13 27.40 20.48
C ARG A 80 -23.53 26.81 20.66
N GLU A 81 -23.99 25.99 19.72
CA GLU A 81 -25.27 25.26 19.84
C GLU A 81 -25.15 24.13 20.86
N LYS A 82 -25.69 24.35 22.06
CA LYS A 82 -25.57 23.42 23.21
C LYS A 82 -25.95 21.97 22.87
N ALA A 83 -26.89 21.73 21.97
CA ALA A 83 -27.28 20.38 21.57
C ALA A 83 -26.08 19.54 21.05
N TYR A 84 -25.21 20.14 20.23
CA TYR A 84 -24.00 19.46 19.74
C TYR A 84 -22.98 19.26 20.87
N GLY A 85 -22.78 20.26 21.73
CA GLY A 85 -21.85 20.16 22.86
C GLY A 85 -22.26 19.07 23.86
N MET A 86 -23.55 18.96 24.16
CA MET A 86 -24.09 17.90 25.02
C MET A 86 -23.94 16.51 24.40
N LYS A 87 -24.06 16.38 23.06
CA LYS A 87 -23.81 15.12 22.36
C LYS A 87 -22.33 14.75 22.33
N ALA A 88 -21.44 15.73 22.13
CA ALA A 88 -19.99 15.51 22.26
C ALA A 88 -19.65 15.00 23.66
N LYS A 89 -20.23 15.63 24.69
CA LYS A 89 -20.09 15.22 26.10
C LYS A 89 -20.58 13.79 26.31
N GLU A 90 -21.76 13.43 25.83
CA GLU A 90 -22.31 12.08 25.97
C GLU A 90 -21.37 11.01 25.37
N TRP A 91 -20.87 11.23 24.15
CA TRP A 91 -19.92 10.34 23.50
C TRP A 91 -18.56 10.29 24.20
N LEU A 92 -18.05 11.44 24.64
CA LEU A 92 -16.79 11.54 25.38
C LEU A 92 -16.87 10.75 26.70
N MET A 93 -17.92 10.98 27.48
CA MET A 93 -18.10 10.33 28.78
C MET A 93 -18.34 8.83 28.65
N ALA A 94 -18.96 8.35 27.56
CA ALA A 94 -19.01 6.93 27.27
C ALA A 94 -17.64 6.35 26.90
N ALA A 95 -16.87 7.06 26.07
CA ALA A 95 -15.58 6.60 25.61
C ALA A 95 -14.54 6.42 26.73
N VAL A 96 -14.57 7.29 27.75
CA VAL A 96 -13.69 7.19 28.93
C VAL A 96 -14.08 6.06 29.89
N GLN A 97 -15.18 5.34 29.63
CA GLN A 97 -15.55 4.10 30.34
C GLN A 97 -15.16 2.83 29.56
N TRP A 98 -14.75 2.93 28.30
CA TRP A 98 -14.43 1.75 27.50
C TRP A 98 -13.23 1.00 28.04
N ASP A 99 -13.25 -0.33 27.92
CA ASP A 99 -12.08 -1.14 28.23
C ASP A 99 -10.97 -0.90 27.21
N ASN A 100 -9.92 -0.20 27.65
CA ASN A 100 -8.77 0.15 26.82
C ASN A 100 -7.93 -1.06 26.39
N THR A 101 -8.10 -2.23 27.03
CA THR A 101 -7.39 -3.46 26.64
C THR A 101 -7.90 -4.05 25.32
N LEU A 102 -9.08 -3.63 24.86
CA LEU A 102 -9.70 -4.07 23.61
C LEU A 102 -9.15 -3.36 22.38
N PHE A 103 -8.42 -2.27 22.60
CA PHE A 103 -7.90 -1.44 21.54
C PHE A 103 -6.45 -1.79 21.21
N SER A 104 -6.20 -1.98 19.91
CA SER A 104 -4.83 -1.86 19.41
C SER A 104 -4.33 -0.43 19.62
N PHE A 105 -3.01 -0.24 19.71
CA PHE A 105 -2.43 1.09 19.81
C PHE A 105 -2.85 2.02 18.65
N TYR A 106 -3.18 1.45 17.50
CA TYR A 106 -3.74 2.15 16.34
C TYR A 106 -5.11 2.76 16.59
N THR A 107 -5.99 2.07 17.31
CA THR A 107 -7.27 2.64 17.74
C THR A 107 -7.04 3.64 18.88
N SER A 108 -6.23 3.26 19.87
CA SER A 108 -5.94 4.09 21.04
C SER A 108 -5.35 5.45 20.70
N ALA A 109 -4.41 5.54 19.76
CA ALA A 109 -3.80 6.81 19.35
C ALA A 109 -4.83 7.80 18.75
N ARG A 110 -5.86 7.30 18.07
CA ARG A 110 -6.97 8.14 17.58
C ARG A 110 -7.86 8.61 18.71
N LEU A 111 -8.21 7.69 19.60
CA LEU A 111 -9.05 7.98 20.75
C LEU A 111 -8.39 8.99 21.70
N MET A 112 -7.08 8.89 21.91
CA MET A 112 -6.30 9.90 22.66
C MET A 112 -6.50 11.29 22.08
N HIS A 113 -6.34 11.46 20.77
CA HIS A 113 -6.60 12.73 20.09
C HIS A 113 -8.07 13.19 20.27
N ALA A 114 -9.04 12.29 20.11
CA ALA A 114 -10.45 12.63 20.26
C ALA A 114 -10.81 13.09 21.67
N ILE A 115 -10.29 12.43 22.71
CA ILE A 115 -10.52 12.81 24.11
C ILE A 115 -9.97 14.21 24.38
N ILE A 116 -8.72 14.48 23.97
CA ILE A 116 -8.07 15.78 24.20
C ILE A 116 -8.83 16.90 23.50
N ALA A 117 -9.15 16.69 22.23
CA ALA A 117 -9.91 17.65 21.45
C ALA A 117 -11.33 17.86 22.01
N GLY A 118 -11.98 16.77 22.44
CA GLY A 118 -13.30 16.79 23.08
C GLY A 118 -13.29 17.63 24.35
N VAL A 119 -12.38 17.32 25.29
CA VAL A 119 -12.22 18.08 26.54
C VAL A 119 -11.96 19.56 26.24
N TYR A 120 -11.00 19.87 25.36
CA TYR A 120 -10.62 21.25 25.07
C TYR A 120 -11.77 22.09 24.49
N TRP A 121 -12.53 21.54 23.53
CA TRP A 121 -13.56 22.30 22.82
C TRP A 121 -14.92 22.36 23.50
N ILE A 122 -15.21 21.48 24.47
CA ILE A 122 -16.46 21.49 25.23
C ILE A 122 -16.24 21.73 26.73
N GLN A 123 -15.06 22.20 27.13
CA GLN A 123 -14.67 22.37 28.54
C GLN A 123 -15.70 23.15 29.38
N ASP A 124 -16.38 24.14 28.78
CA ASP A 124 -17.42 24.95 29.43
C ASP A 124 -18.72 24.18 29.74
N LEU A 125 -18.86 22.96 29.21
CA LEU A 125 -19.97 22.04 29.48
C LEU A 125 -19.57 20.85 30.38
N LEU A 126 -18.28 20.71 30.69
CA LEU A 126 -17.76 19.66 31.55
C LEU A 126 -17.60 20.18 32.97
N SER A 127 -17.93 19.34 33.94
CA SER A 127 -17.53 19.56 35.33
C SER A 127 -16.05 19.20 35.52
N ASP A 128 -15.43 19.72 36.58
CA ASP A 128 -14.03 19.40 36.92
C ASP A 128 -13.82 17.88 37.07
N SER A 129 -14.80 17.17 37.64
CA SER A 129 -14.78 15.71 37.79
C SER A 129 -14.80 14.97 36.44
N GLU A 130 -15.53 15.49 35.45
CA GLU A 130 -15.58 14.90 34.11
C GLU A 130 -14.27 15.14 33.34
N ILE A 131 -13.68 16.33 33.51
CA ILE A 131 -12.34 16.65 32.97
C ILE A 131 -11.29 15.73 33.59
N GLU A 132 -11.29 15.61 34.92
CA GLU A 132 -10.38 14.72 35.65
C GLU A 132 -10.54 13.26 35.19
N GLN A 133 -11.79 12.77 35.05
CA GLN A 133 -12.06 11.42 34.57
C GLN A 133 -11.47 11.18 33.17
N ALA A 134 -11.62 12.15 32.25
CA ALA A 134 -11.05 12.04 30.92
C ALA A 134 -9.52 11.97 30.93
N TYR A 135 -8.86 12.80 31.75
CA TYR A 135 -7.40 12.78 31.87
C TYR A 135 -6.87 11.55 32.61
N MET A 136 -7.59 11.04 33.60
CA MET A 136 -7.25 9.78 34.27
C MET A 136 -7.37 8.59 33.30
N TYR A 137 -8.36 8.61 32.40
CA TYR A 137 -8.45 7.62 31.33
C TYR A 137 -7.29 7.73 30.33
N LEU A 138 -6.91 8.96 29.91
CA LEU A 138 -5.72 9.18 29.08
C LEU A 138 -4.45 8.65 29.74
N LYS A 139 -4.26 8.91 31.05
CA LYS A 139 -3.14 8.38 31.84
C LYS A 139 -3.13 6.85 31.82
N LYS A 140 -4.28 6.22 32.03
CA LYS A 140 -4.42 4.76 31.96
C LYS A 140 -4.03 4.22 30.58
N MET A 141 -4.50 4.85 29.50
CA MET A 141 -4.15 4.46 28.12
C MET A 141 -2.66 4.63 27.84
N CYS A 142 -2.06 5.75 28.27
CA CYS A 142 -0.64 6.01 28.06
C CYS A 142 0.24 4.99 28.79
N ASN A 143 -0.07 4.71 30.06
CA ASN A 143 0.64 3.69 30.83
C ASN A 143 0.48 2.29 30.22
N PHE A 144 -0.72 1.93 29.73
CA PHE A 144 -0.95 0.64 29.06
C PHE A 144 -0.12 0.49 27.77
N HIS A 145 0.01 1.55 26.97
CA HIS A 145 0.76 1.53 25.73
C HIS A 145 2.22 2.00 25.86
N GLU A 146 2.71 2.32 27.06
CA GLU A 146 4.03 2.93 27.30
C GLU A 146 5.13 2.16 26.57
N LYS A 147 5.22 0.85 26.79
CA LYS A 147 6.24 0.00 26.16
C LYS A 147 6.20 0.09 24.63
N GLN A 148 5.02 -0.06 24.04
CA GLN A 148 4.86 -0.02 22.59
C GLN A 148 5.17 1.36 22.01
N ALA A 149 4.78 2.43 22.70
CA ALA A 149 5.09 3.81 22.33
C ALA A 149 6.59 4.08 22.38
N MET A 150 7.28 3.63 23.44
CA MET A 150 8.72 3.82 23.59
C MET A 150 9.53 3.00 22.59
N GLU A 151 9.13 1.76 22.33
CA GLU A 151 9.71 0.93 21.25
C GLU A 151 9.54 1.62 19.88
N MET A 152 8.34 2.14 19.59
CA MET A 152 8.06 2.89 18.36
C MET A 152 8.91 4.17 18.25
N CYS A 153 9.02 4.95 19.33
CA CYS A 153 9.81 6.18 19.35
C CYS A 153 11.31 5.90 19.16
N SER A 154 11.78 4.76 19.65
CA SER A 154 13.19 4.34 19.52
C SER A 154 13.49 3.66 18.17
N SER A 155 12.47 3.22 17.44
CA SER A 155 12.64 2.49 16.18
C SER A 155 12.96 3.42 15.00
N LYS A 156 13.49 2.84 13.91
CA LYS A 156 13.65 3.51 12.61
C LYS A 156 12.38 3.44 11.75
N GLU A 157 11.28 2.94 12.30
CA GLU A 157 10.00 2.84 11.58
C GLU A 157 9.49 4.24 11.21
N LYS A 158 8.99 4.36 9.98
CA LYS A 158 8.39 5.57 9.41
C LYS A 158 7.12 5.16 8.68
N GLY A 159 6.34 6.13 8.21
CA GLY A 159 5.05 5.84 7.59
C GLY A 159 3.89 6.36 8.41
N GLY A 160 2.69 6.22 7.86
CA GLY A 160 1.49 6.77 8.44
C GLY A 160 1.15 6.15 9.79
N HIS A 161 1.45 4.87 10.02
CA HIS A 161 1.26 4.26 11.33
C HIS A 161 2.18 4.89 12.38
N ALA A 162 3.46 5.04 12.08
CA ALA A 162 4.42 5.68 12.99
C ALA A 162 4.03 7.13 13.30
N ASN A 163 3.56 7.90 12.31
CA ASN A 163 3.05 9.26 12.52
C ASN A 163 1.81 9.27 13.40
N LEU A 164 0.82 8.39 13.15
CA LEU A 164 -0.37 8.30 13.97
C LEU A 164 -0.03 7.98 15.43
N TYR A 165 0.80 6.96 15.67
CA TYR A 165 1.19 6.52 17.00
C TYR A 165 1.92 7.63 17.76
N ALA A 166 2.95 8.22 17.15
CA ALA A 166 3.74 9.29 17.74
C ALA A 166 2.88 10.52 18.03
N SER A 167 2.00 10.91 17.09
CA SER A 167 1.14 12.08 17.25
C SER A 167 0.10 11.89 18.35
N GLY A 168 -0.65 10.79 18.33
CA GLY A 168 -1.71 10.53 19.31
C GLY A 168 -1.16 10.44 20.73
N PHE A 169 -0.04 9.71 20.90
CA PHE A 169 0.64 9.58 22.17
C PHE A 169 1.28 10.90 22.63
N GLY A 170 1.92 11.63 21.71
CA GLY A 170 2.50 12.94 22.00
C GLY A 170 1.47 13.99 22.42
N LEU A 171 0.31 14.00 21.77
CA LEU A 171 -0.83 14.83 22.18
C LEU A 171 -1.27 14.51 23.60
N ALA A 172 -1.40 13.22 23.94
CA ALA A 172 -1.77 12.80 25.28
C ALA A 172 -0.72 13.22 26.31
N CYS A 173 0.58 13.14 25.97
CA CYS A 173 1.64 13.63 26.84
C CYS A 173 1.50 15.13 27.11
N LEU A 174 1.26 15.94 26.08
CA LEU A 174 1.03 17.38 26.24
C LEU A 174 -0.14 17.66 27.19
N ALA A 175 -1.28 16.97 27.01
CA ALA A 175 -2.44 17.13 27.87
C ALA A 175 -2.15 16.72 29.33
N LEU A 176 -1.45 15.61 29.56
CA LEU A 176 -1.11 15.12 30.90
C LEU A 176 -0.09 16.03 31.61
N ILE A 177 0.85 16.64 30.87
CA ILE A 177 1.78 17.65 31.40
C ILE A 177 0.99 18.89 31.82
N SER A 178 0.15 19.42 30.93
CA SER A 178 -0.68 20.61 31.23
C SER A 178 -1.59 20.41 32.44
N ALA A 179 -2.08 19.18 32.66
CA ALA A 179 -2.90 18.84 33.81
C ALA A 179 -2.12 18.51 35.09
N GLY A 180 -0.79 18.30 35.01
CA GLY A 180 0.04 17.91 36.16
C GLY A 180 -0.24 16.50 36.71
N ILE A 181 -0.75 15.56 35.89
CA ILE A 181 -1.30 14.27 36.35
C ILE A 181 -0.32 13.08 36.21
N GLU A 182 0.67 13.18 35.33
CA GLU A 182 1.63 12.09 35.05
C GLU A 182 3.06 12.62 34.87
N PRO A 183 3.95 12.46 35.87
CA PRO A 183 5.34 12.92 35.79
C PRO A 183 6.13 12.31 34.64
N LYS A 184 5.82 11.07 34.22
CA LYS A 184 6.50 10.43 33.09
C LYS A 184 6.23 11.11 31.75
N ALA A 185 5.13 11.88 31.63
CA ALA A 185 4.68 12.44 30.38
C ALA A 185 5.71 13.37 29.73
N GLU A 186 6.53 14.08 30.51
CA GLU A 186 7.62 14.90 29.98
C GLU A 186 8.68 14.05 29.27
N THR A 187 9.12 12.96 29.91
CA THR A 187 10.10 12.04 29.33
C THR A 187 9.56 11.37 28.07
N TRP A 188 8.29 10.97 28.11
CA TRP A 188 7.60 10.40 26.96
C TRP A 188 7.49 11.40 25.79
N LEU A 189 7.11 12.65 26.07
CA LEU A 189 7.02 13.71 25.06
C LEU A 189 8.39 13.97 24.42
N MET A 190 9.47 14.00 25.20
CA MET A 190 10.82 14.14 24.68
C MET A 190 11.18 13.01 23.70
N LYS A 191 10.77 11.76 23.98
CA LYS A 191 10.96 10.63 23.05
C LYS A 191 10.14 10.76 21.77
N VAL A 192 8.92 11.26 21.86
CA VAL A 192 8.09 11.58 20.67
C VAL A 192 8.75 12.67 19.83
N ILE A 193 9.24 13.74 20.45
CA ILE A 193 9.96 14.82 19.77
C ILE A 193 11.23 14.28 19.10
N GLU A 194 12.05 13.49 19.81
CA GLU A 194 13.25 12.84 19.25
C GLU A 194 12.89 11.97 18.02
N LYS A 195 11.77 11.24 18.07
CA LYS A 195 11.27 10.44 16.94
C LYS A 195 10.95 11.31 15.72
N TYR A 196 10.31 12.45 15.93
CA TYR A 196 10.03 13.42 14.86
C TYR A 196 11.31 13.98 14.26
N GLU A 197 12.22 14.47 15.08
CA GLU A 197 13.47 15.08 14.64
C GLU A 197 14.38 14.10 13.89
N ARG A 198 14.51 12.86 14.38
CA ARG A 198 15.46 11.88 13.84
C ARG A 198 14.89 11.07 12.68
N VAL A 199 13.57 10.89 12.63
CA VAL A 199 12.93 9.93 11.70
C VAL A 199 11.79 10.56 10.91
N LEU A 200 10.73 11.05 11.55
CA LEU A 200 9.45 11.37 10.87
C LEU A 200 9.42 12.73 10.16
N LEU A 201 10.36 13.64 10.42
CA LEU A 201 10.55 14.85 9.60
C LEU A 201 11.56 14.60 8.49
N PRO A 202 12.80 14.13 8.77
CA PRO A 202 13.81 14.10 7.71
C PRO A 202 13.58 13.02 6.64
N ARG A 203 12.86 11.94 6.95
CA ARG A 203 12.85 10.69 6.14
C ARG A 203 11.47 10.20 5.71
N ASP A 204 10.42 10.92 6.03
CA ASP A 204 9.05 10.41 5.93
C ASP A 204 8.50 10.49 4.50
N ALA A 205 8.55 11.68 3.88
CA ALA A 205 8.36 11.86 2.45
C ALA A 205 9.71 11.84 1.70
N ASP A 206 9.71 11.22 0.52
CA ASP A 206 10.86 11.19 -0.38
C ASP A 206 11.12 12.57 -0.99
N LYS A 207 12.32 12.75 -1.58
CA LYS A 207 12.76 14.05 -2.12
C LYS A 207 11.90 14.57 -3.28
N ASP A 208 11.19 13.70 -3.98
CA ASP A 208 10.27 14.05 -5.07
C ASP A 208 8.81 14.21 -4.59
N GLY A 209 8.60 14.23 -3.27
CA GLY A 209 7.30 14.39 -2.62
C GLY A 209 6.47 13.12 -2.51
N THR A 210 6.91 12.01 -3.10
CA THR A 210 6.19 10.74 -2.94
C THR A 210 6.36 10.16 -1.54
N TYR A 211 5.46 9.26 -1.16
CA TYR A 211 5.41 8.68 0.16
C TYR A 211 5.39 7.17 0.07
N GLN A 212 6.58 6.60 0.04
CA GLN A 212 6.71 5.16 -0.09
C GLN A 212 6.46 4.36 1.18
N PRO A 213 6.72 4.79 2.44
CA PRO A 213 6.63 3.91 3.61
C PRO A 213 5.37 3.03 3.66
N ASP A 214 4.19 3.59 3.34
CA ASP A 214 2.93 2.83 3.25
C ASP A 214 2.23 3.01 1.88
N GLY A 215 2.81 3.78 0.94
CA GLY A 215 2.21 4.17 -0.35
C GLY A 215 1.61 5.59 -0.33
N ASN A 216 1.51 6.26 -1.49
CA ASN A 216 1.13 7.70 -1.54
C ASN A 216 -0.26 7.99 -0.96
N TRP A 217 -1.15 7.00 -1.00
CA TRP A 217 -2.47 7.03 -0.39
C TRP A 217 -2.43 7.38 1.11
N SER A 218 -1.35 7.00 1.79
CA SER A 218 -1.19 7.21 3.23
C SER A 218 -0.71 8.61 3.64
N ILE A 219 -0.35 9.45 2.67
CA ILE A 219 0.08 10.83 2.92
C ILE A 219 -0.97 11.57 3.76
N GLU A 220 -2.24 11.39 3.42
CA GLU A 220 -3.36 12.08 4.05
C GLU A 220 -3.37 11.86 5.56
N TYR A 221 -3.58 10.62 6.01
CA TYR A 221 -3.66 10.37 7.44
C TYR A 221 -2.31 10.58 8.14
N ALA A 222 -1.17 10.27 7.49
CA ALA A 222 0.15 10.50 8.08
C ALA A 222 0.39 11.97 8.42
N PHE A 223 0.14 12.87 7.46
CA PHE A 223 0.35 14.29 7.64
C PHE A 223 -0.75 14.94 8.46
N ARG A 224 -1.97 14.39 8.46
CA ARG A 224 -3.05 14.92 9.28
C ARG A 224 -2.70 14.89 10.75
N TYR A 225 -2.39 13.70 11.27
CA TYR A 225 -2.05 13.54 12.69
C TYR A 225 -0.75 14.27 13.04
N LYS A 226 0.23 14.29 12.13
CA LYS A 226 1.44 15.10 12.27
C LYS A 226 1.12 16.57 12.45
N PHE A 227 0.30 17.17 11.59
CA PHE A 227 -0.05 18.59 11.71
C PHE A 227 -0.81 18.90 13.00
N ILE A 228 -1.70 18.02 13.45
CA ILE A 228 -2.42 18.19 14.72
C ILE A 228 -1.42 18.21 15.89
N PHE A 229 -0.53 17.23 15.97
CA PHE A 229 0.46 17.17 17.05
C PHE A 229 1.44 18.35 17.01
N LEU A 230 2.03 18.67 15.85
CA LEU A 230 3.01 19.75 15.76
C LEU A 230 2.39 21.12 16.06
N TYR A 231 1.10 21.31 15.74
CA TYR A 231 0.39 22.53 16.10
C TYR A 231 0.11 22.61 17.60
N ALA A 232 -0.35 21.52 18.22
CA ALA A 232 -0.51 21.45 19.67
C ALA A 232 0.81 21.65 20.42
N LEU A 233 1.90 21.04 19.95
CA LEU A 233 3.24 21.23 20.49
C LEU A 233 3.64 22.71 20.48
N ARG A 234 3.43 23.40 19.36
CA ARG A 234 3.68 24.84 19.26
C ARG A 234 2.85 25.63 20.26
N LEU A 235 1.56 25.36 20.37
CA LEU A 235 0.67 26.12 21.27
C LEU A 235 1.04 25.93 22.74
N VAL A 236 1.37 24.70 23.14
CA VAL A 236 1.64 24.37 24.55
C VAL A 236 3.08 24.70 24.96
N THR A 237 4.06 24.55 24.06
CA THR A 237 5.49 24.67 24.39
C THR A 237 6.19 25.86 23.73
N GLY A 238 5.54 26.55 22.80
CA GLY A 238 6.14 27.59 21.96
C GLY A 238 7.03 27.06 20.82
N ARG A 239 7.34 25.75 20.79
CA ARG A 239 8.23 25.16 19.80
C ARG A 239 7.53 24.93 18.46
N ASP A 240 7.94 25.67 17.43
CA ASP A 240 7.36 25.57 16.07
C ASP A 240 8.20 24.67 15.15
N MET A 241 8.00 23.36 15.28
CA MET A 241 8.66 22.39 14.41
C MET A 241 8.19 22.48 12.94
N ILE A 242 7.03 23.10 12.66
CA ILE A 242 6.59 23.33 11.29
C ILE A 242 7.51 24.32 10.59
N LYS A 243 7.90 25.39 11.31
CA LYS A 243 8.86 26.38 10.85
C LYS A 243 10.29 25.83 10.81
N GLU A 244 10.72 25.12 11.88
CA GLU A 244 12.08 24.54 11.96
C GLU A 244 12.37 23.56 10.83
N TYR A 245 11.39 22.73 10.45
CA TYR A 245 11.52 21.66 9.44
C TYR A 245 10.64 21.93 8.21
N TYR A 246 10.51 23.20 7.82
CA TYR A 246 9.62 23.61 6.73
C TYR A 246 9.85 22.81 5.44
N LYS A 247 11.12 22.66 5.03
CA LYS A 247 11.50 21.97 3.79
C LYS A 247 11.06 20.52 3.78
N GLU A 248 11.19 19.82 4.90
CA GLU A 248 10.77 18.43 5.11
C GLU A 248 9.26 18.29 5.06
N ILE A 249 8.56 19.22 5.71
CA ILE A 249 7.10 19.20 5.82
C ILE A 249 6.43 19.42 4.48
N VAL A 250 6.92 20.36 3.67
CA VAL A 250 6.28 20.69 2.39
C VAL A 250 6.69 19.77 1.24
N ARG A 251 7.55 18.77 1.44
CA ARG A 251 7.96 17.83 0.37
C ARG A 251 6.77 17.21 -0.38
N PRO A 252 5.69 16.73 0.28
CA PRO A 252 4.57 16.12 -0.42
C PRO A 252 3.87 17.03 -1.42
N VAL A 253 4.02 18.35 -1.31
CA VAL A 253 3.40 19.32 -2.23
C VAL A 253 3.80 19.04 -3.68
N GLU A 254 5.04 18.60 -3.95
CA GLU A 254 5.47 18.28 -5.32
C GLU A 254 4.60 17.18 -5.92
N TYR A 255 4.35 16.08 -5.19
CA TYR A 255 3.47 15.00 -5.62
C TYR A 255 2.00 15.46 -5.66
N LEU A 256 1.52 16.13 -4.63
CA LEU A 256 0.11 16.51 -4.48
C LEU A 256 -0.38 17.44 -5.60
N ARG A 257 0.48 18.30 -6.16
CA ARG A 257 0.12 19.12 -7.35
C ARG A 257 -0.16 18.29 -8.60
N TYR A 258 0.34 17.06 -8.67
CA TYR A 258 0.05 16.11 -9.74
C TYR A 258 -0.99 15.05 -9.34
N ALA A 259 -1.22 14.80 -8.05
CA ALA A 259 -2.12 13.75 -7.60
C ALA A 259 -3.60 14.01 -7.95
N TYR A 260 -4.01 15.27 -8.06
CA TYR A 260 -5.38 15.63 -8.44
C TYR A 260 -5.63 15.41 -9.95
N MET A 261 -6.75 14.75 -10.28
CA MET A 261 -7.19 14.41 -11.63
C MET A 261 -8.56 15.01 -11.99
N GLY A 262 -9.20 15.73 -11.08
CA GLY A 262 -10.48 16.40 -11.34
C GLY A 262 -10.33 17.73 -12.09
N ASP A 263 -11.45 18.30 -12.51
CA ASP A 263 -11.53 19.61 -13.17
C ASP A 263 -12.13 20.71 -12.27
N GLY A 264 -12.31 20.42 -10.98
CA GLY A 264 -12.98 21.28 -10.00
C GLY A 264 -14.48 21.05 -9.87
N ASN A 265 -15.12 20.37 -10.83
CA ASN A 265 -16.57 20.11 -10.85
C ASN A 265 -16.88 18.68 -10.40
N ILE A 266 -16.64 18.40 -9.12
CA ILE A 266 -16.84 17.08 -8.55
C ILE A 266 -18.29 16.95 -8.05
N PRO A 267 -19.07 15.96 -8.51
CA PRO A 267 -20.44 15.77 -8.06
C PRO A 267 -20.48 15.34 -6.58
N VAL A 268 -21.53 15.72 -5.86
CA VAL A 268 -21.76 15.23 -4.50
C VAL A 268 -22.10 13.74 -4.54
N LYS A 269 -21.28 12.92 -3.89
CA LYS A 269 -21.52 11.47 -3.70
C LYS A 269 -21.19 11.07 -2.27
N GLU A 270 -21.91 10.07 -1.76
CA GLU A 270 -21.57 9.42 -0.48
C GLU A 270 -20.28 8.59 -0.63
N PHE A 271 -20.18 7.83 -1.73
CA PHE A 271 -19.00 7.05 -2.10
C PHE A 271 -18.55 7.45 -3.50
N TYR A 272 -17.29 7.87 -3.64
CA TYR A 272 -16.69 7.96 -4.97
C TYR A 272 -16.06 6.63 -5.35
N GLU A 273 -15.73 6.45 -6.62
CA GLU A 273 -14.93 5.32 -7.06
C GLU A 273 -13.46 5.52 -6.68
N THR A 274 -12.74 4.40 -6.53
CA THR A 274 -11.28 4.39 -6.42
C THR A 274 -10.67 5.09 -7.64
N ASN A 275 -9.73 6.02 -7.41
CA ASN A 275 -9.05 6.78 -8.48
C ASN A 275 -9.95 7.73 -9.31
N GLU A 276 -11.11 8.15 -8.78
CA GLU A 276 -12.00 9.05 -9.52
C GLU A 276 -11.39 10.45 -9.70
N ASN A 277 -10.95 11.09 -8.61
CA ASN A 277 -10.45 12.47 -8.65
C ASN A 277 -9.01 12.63 -8.12
N MET A 278 -8.41 11.55 -7.63
CA MET A 278 -7.09 11.53 -7.02
C MET A 278 -6.33 10.27 -7.43
N LEU A 279 -5.00 10.33 -7.53
CA LEU A 279 -4.15 9.16 -7.71
C LEU A 279 -4.09 8.28 -6.44
N ASP A 280 -3.91 6.97 -6.63
CA ASP A 280 -3.68 5.96 -5.58
C ASP A 280 -4.82 5.79 -4.56
N CYS A 281 -6.00 5.44 -5.05
CA CYS A 281 -7.16 4.86 -4.37
C CYS A 281 -8.00 5.74 -3.43
N TYR A 282 -7.48 6.87 -2.96
CA TYR A 282 -8.25 7.80 -2.14
C TYR A 282 -8.91 8.89 -2.97
N GLN A 283 -9.65 9.75 -2.29
CA GLN A 283 -10.61 10.66 -2.89
C GLN A 283 -10.45 12.07 -2.32
N ILE A 284 -10.91 13.06 -3.06
CA ILE A 284 -10.82 14.48 -2.68
C ILE A 284 -11.54 14.76 -1.36
N ASN A 285 -12.59 13.99 -1.03
CA ASN A 285 -13.29 14.12 0.25
C ASN A 285 -12.42 13.74 1.45
N THR A 286 -11.36 12.95 1.24
CA THR A 286 -10.38 12.59 2.28
C THR A 286 -9.17 13.51 2.25
N PHE A 287 -8.68 13.89 1.05
CA PHE A 287 -7.49 14.72 0.87
C PHE A 287 -7.74 16.24 0.93
N GLY A 288 -9.00 16.70 0.81
CA GLY A 288 -9.36 18.11 0.69
C GLY A 288 -8.74 18.98 1.79
N ALA A 289 -8.94 18.58 3.04
CA ALA A 289 -8.34 19.26 4.19
C ALA A 289 -6.81 19.32 4.10
N LEU A 290 -6.15 18.23 3.72
CA LEU A 290 -4.69 18.21 3.60
C LEU A 290 -4.20 19.21 2.54
N TYR A 291 -4.90 19.33 1.40
CA TYR A 291 -4.62 20.35 0.40
C TYR A 291 -4.74 21.76 0.97
N LEU A 292 -5.81 22.05 1.71
CA LEU A 292 -6.00 23.34 2.38
C LEU A 292 -4.89 23.64 3.38
N ARG A 293 -4.46 22.62 4.13
CA ARG A 293 -3.37 22.78 5.09
C ARG A 293 -2.06 23.12 4.39
N PHE A 294 -1.69 22.39 3.35
CA PHE A 294 -0.50 22.71 2.57
C PHE A 294 -0.61 24.07 1.89
N ALA A 295 -1.78 24.44 1.37
CA ALA A 295 -2.04 25.77 0.84
C ALA A 295 -1.76 26.85 1.89
N SER A 296 -2.28 26.72 3.11
CA SER A 296 -2.04 27.69 4.19
C SER A 296 -0.55 27.87 4.53
N ILE A 297 0.23 26.79 4.47
CA ILE A 297 1.66 26.76 4.81
C ILE A 297 2.51 27.32 3.68
N THR A 298 2.15 27.01 2.43
CA THR A 298 2.94 27.36 1.23
C THR A 298 2.44 28.61 0.51
N ARG A 299 1.26 29.12 0.89
CA ARG A 299 0.51 30.14 0.16
C ARG A 299 0.20 29.74 -1.30
N ASP A 300 0.17 28.43 -1.59
CA ASP A 300 -0.09 27.92 -2.94
C ASP A 300 -1.59 27.96 -3.26
N LYS A 301 -1.96 28.89 -4.14
CA LYS A 301 -3.34 29.11 -4.60
C LYS A 301 -3.94 27.91 -5.35
N TYR A 302 -3.10 27.09 -5.99
CA TYR A 302 -3.56 25.91 -6.70
C TYR A 302 -3.95 24.80 -5.73
N LEU A 303 -3.18 24.59 -4.66
CA LEU A 303 -3.55 23.67 -3.60
C LEU A 303 -4.84 24.11 -2.91
N GLN A 304 -5.01 25.42 -2.69
CA GLN A 304 -6.26 25.98 -2.15
C GLN A 304 -7.45 25.64 -3.08
N TRP A 305 -7.29 25.88 -4.38
CA TRP A 305 -8.30 25.57 -5.38
C TRP A 305 -8.66 24.07 -5.41
N ILE A 306 -7.67 23.18 -5.33
CA ILE A 306 -7.91 21.73 -5.24
C ILE A 306 -8.69 21.39 -3.96
N GLY A 307 -8.23 21.85 -2.80
CA GLY A 307 -8.87 21.58 -1.52
C GLY A 307 -10.33 22.06 -1.49
N MET A 308 -10.61 23.23 -2.06
CA MET A 308 -11.96 23.80 -2.14
C MET A 308 -12.87 23.10 -3.16
N SER A 309 -12.31 22.26 -4.03
CA SER A 309 -13.06 21.45 -5.01
C SER A 309 -13.74 20.23 -4.36
N ASN A 310 -13.51 19.96 -3.07
CA ASN A 310 -14.26 18.96 -2.32
C ASN A 310 -15.72 19.42 -2.10
N PRO A 311 -16.73 18.79 -2.75
CA PRO A 311 -18.10 19.27 -2.69
C PRO A 311 -18.77 18.93 -1.33
N VAL A 312 -18.18 18.01 -0.56
CA VAL A 312 -18.67 17.56 0.75
C VAL A 312 -17.73 17.95 1.89
N ALA A 313 -16.90 18.98 1.69
CA ALA A 313 -16.02 19.51 2.73
C ALA A 313 -16.80 19.81 4.02
N GLY A 314 -16.31 19.33 5.17
CA GLY A 314 -17.03 19.39 6.45
C GLY A 314 -17.83 18.14 6.82
N ARG A 315 -18.06 17.20 5.90
CA ARG A 315 -18.77 15.94 6.21
C ARG A 315 -17.87 14.91 6.90
N LEU A 316 -18.49 14.03 7.68
CA LEU A 316 -17.89 12.76 8.06
C LEU A 316 -17.75 11.87 6.82
N HIS A 317 -16.63 11.14 6.72
CA HIS A 317 -16.42 10.22 5.60
C HIS A 317 -16.66 8.78 6.04
N ALA A 318 -17.71 8.14 5.52
CA ALA A 318 -17.97 6.73 5.71
C ALA A 318 -17.27 5.90 4.63
N TYR A 319 -16.68 4.78 5.02
CA TYR A 319 -16.19 3.76 4.08
C TYR A 319 -17.29 2.71 3.88
N GLY A 320 -17.41 2.17 2.66
CA GLY A 320 -18.50 1.27 2.27
C GLY A 320 -18.51 -0.13 2.90
N TYR A 321 -17.77 -0.36 3.98
CA TYR A 321 -17.74 -1.64 4.70
C TYR A 321 -18.14 -1.44 6.17
N LYS A 322 -18.97 -2.35 6.65
CA LYS A 322 -19.37 -2.46 8.05
C LYS A 322 -18.88 -3.78 8.61
N VAL A 323 -18.40 -3.80 9.86
CA VAL A 323 -18.07 -5.07 10.53
C VAL A 323 -19.37 -5.79 10.87
N ARG A 324 -19.45 -7.10 10.64
CA ARG A 324 -20.66 -7.89 10.95
C ARG A 324 -21.03 -7.73 12.42
N GLY A 325 -22.26 -7.32 12.70
CA GLY A 325 -22.68 -7.03 14.08
C GLY A 325 -21.97 -5.85 14.75
N GLY A 326 -21.30 -4.99 13.98
CA GLY A 326 -20.61 -3.79 14.46
C GLY A 326 -21.04 -2.51 13.73
N HIS A 327 -20.15 -1.52 13.69
CA HIS A 327 -20.38 -0.22 13.07
C HIS A 327 -19.68 -0.10 11.71
N ARG A 328 -20.09 0.90 10.90
CA ARG A 328 -19.34 1.35 9.71
C ARG A 328 -18.08 2.10 10.13
N PHE A 329 -17.00 1.98 9.35
CA PHE A 329 -15.82 2.80 9.61
C PHE A 329 -16.09 4.23 9.13
N VAL A 330 -16.16 5.15 10.09
CA VAL A 330 -16.33 6.57 9.84
C VAL A 330 -15.04 7.28 10.20
N TYR A 331 -14.59 8.16 9.30
CA TYR A 331 -13.33 8.86 9.42
C TYR A 331 -13.59 10.37 9.59
N PRO A 332 -13.07 10.99 10.66
CA PRO A 332 -13.35 12.40 10.96
C PRO A 332 -12.41 13.29 10.16
N VAL A 333 -12.78 13.56 8.91
CA VAL A 333 -12.03 14.43 7.99
C VAL A 333 -12.62 15.86 7.99
N GLY A 334 -13.95 15.96 8.09
CA GLY A 334 -14.68 17.20 7.84
C GLY A 334 -14.25 18.39 8.68
N TYR A 335 -14.02 18.20 9.97
CA TYR A 335 -13.61 19.29 10.86
C TYR A 335 -12.26 19.91 10.46
N THR A 336 -11.35 19.13 9.87
CA THR A 336 -10.06 19.64 9.39
C THR A 336 -10.19 20.52 8.15
N ASP A 337 -11.23 20.32 7.32
CA ASP A 337 -11.50 21.23 6.19
C ASP A 337 -11.74 22.66 6.69
N TYR A 338 -12.44 22.79 7.82
CA TYR A 338 -12.72 24.09 8.42
C TYR A 338 -11.46 24.70 9.06
N LEU A 339 -10.77 23.91 9.89
CA LEU A 339 -9.63 24.40 10.67
C LEU A 339 -8.43 24.79 9.81
N TRP A 340 -8.23 24.15 8.66
CA TRP A 340 -7.04 24.35 7.81
C TRP A 340 -7.26 25.25 6.60
N TYR A 341 -8.51 25.60 6.31
CA TYR A 341 -8.82 26.61 5.32
C TYR A 341 -8.25 27.98 5.72
N ASP A 342 -7.57 28.64 4.79
CA ASP A 342 -7.10 30.03 4.95
C ASP A 342 -7.83 30.94 3.94
N PRO A 343 -8.75 31.81 4.39
CA PRO A 343 -9.52 32.68 3.50
C PRO A 343 -8.68 33.79 2.85
N LYS A 344 -7.45 34.04 3.33
CA LYS A 344 -6.54 35.04 2.75
C LYS A 344 -5.91 34.53 1.44
N ILE A 345 -5.97 33.22 1.17
CA ILE A 345 -5.44 32.63 -0.06
C ILE A 345 -6.58 32.51 -1.07
N ARG A 346 -6.53 33.37 -2.10
CA ARG A 346 -7.48 33.30 -3.21
C ARG A 346 -7.24 32.01 -4.02
N PRO A 347 -8.23 31.10 -4.15
CA PRO A 347 -8.08 29.91 -4.97
C PRO A 347 -7.88 30.29 -6.44
N GLU A 348 -6.92 29.64 -7.10
CA GLU A 348 -6.60 29.90 -8.51
C GLU A 348 -6.22 28.59 -9.20
N PHE A 349 -6.80 28.34 -10.38
CA PHE A 349 -6.41 27.20 -11.20
C PHE A 349 -5.07 27.48 -11.88
N SER A 350 -3.98 27.25 -11.15
CA SER A 350 -2.59 27.44 -11.61
C SER A 350 -1.76 26.15 -11.50
N PRO A 351 -2.10 25.11 -12.30
CA PRO A 351 -1.39 23.84 -12.26
C PRO A 351 0.08 23.96 -12.71
N PRO A 352 0.92 22.94 -12.44
CA PRO A 352 2.25 22.84 -13.04
C PRO A 352 2.23 22.97 -14.57
N LYS A 353 3.28 23.58 -15.15
CA LYS A 353 3.41 23.70 -16.61
C LYS A 353 3.66 22.35 -17.29
N GLU A 354 4.43 21.49 -16.63
CA GLU A 354 4.75 20.15 -17.12
C GLU A 354 3.53 19.23 -16.98
N ARG A 355 3.15 18.57 -18.08
CA ARG A 355 2.01 17.63 -18.09
C ARG A 355 2.45 16.17 -17.92
N ALA A 356 3.75 15.90 -18.05
CA ALA A 356 4.32 14.61 -17.77
C ALA A 356 5.40 14.74 -16.69
N LYS A 357 5.34 13.89 -15.68
CA LYS A 357 6.25 13.91 -14.53
C LYS A 357 6.62 12.49 -14.12
N LEU A 358 7.91 12.29 -13.86
CA LEU A 358 8.45 11.09 -13.25
C LEU A 358 8.81 11.39 -11.79
N PHE A 359 8.33 10.55 -10.90
CA PHE A 359 8.67 10.51 -9.48
C PHE A 359 9.51 9.25 -9.22
N PRO A 360 10.84 9.32 -9.39
CA PRO A 360 11.70 8.15 -9.37
C PRO A 360 11.78 7.47 -8.01
N ARG A 361 11.55 8.17 -6.89
CA ARG A 361 11.54 7.54 -5.56
C ARG A 361 10.24 6.80 -5.31
N GLY A 362 9.15 7.36 -5.82
CA GLY A 362 7.83 6.76 -5.77
C GLY A 362 7.59 5.71 -6.84
N GLU A 363 8.49 5.55 -7.81
CA GLU A 363 8.29 4.73 -9.01
C GLU A 363 6.97 5.07 -9.72
N LEU A 364 6.62 6.35 -9.76
CA LEU A 364 5.36 6.80 -10.34
C LEU A 364 5.67 7.67 -11.56
N ALA A 365 5.01 7.39 -12.68
CA ALA A 365 4.95 8.30 -13.81
C ALA A 365 3.53 8.77 -14.01
N VAL A 366 3.35 10.07 -14.25
CA VAL A 366 2.06 10.66 -14.59
C VAL A 366 2.18 11.37 -15.92
N LEU A 367 1.29 11.06 -16.84
CA LEU A 367 1.19 11.68 -18.17
C LEU A 367 -0.23 12.19 -18.32
N ARG A 368 -0.44 13.45 -18.71
CA ARG A 368 -1.80 13.97 -18.94
C ARG A 368 -1.89 14.89 -20.15
N THR A 369 -3.06 14.95 -20.78
CA THR A 369 -3.31 15.89 -21.87
C THR A 369 -3.62 17.28 -21.32
N SER A 370 -4.23 17.37 -20.13
CA SER A 370 -4.51 18.61 -19.39
C SER A 370 -4.63 18.33 -17.88
N PHE A 371 -4.65 19.38 -17.05
CA PHE A 371 -4.92 19.31 -15.60
C PHE A 371 -6.42 19.47 -15.23
N GLY A 372 -7.30 19.43 -16.23
CA GLY A 372 -8.76 19.50 -16.03
C GLY A 372 -9.44 18.51 -16.98
N LYS A 373 -10.18 19.02 -17.97
CA LYS A 373 -10.79 18.15 -18.99
C LYS A 373 -9.74 17.57 -19.93
N GLY A 374 -9.54 16.26 -19.87
CA GLY A 374 -8.50 15.54 -20.58
C GLY A 374 -8.38 14.08 -20.15
N LEU A 375 -7.37 13.44 -20.70
CA LEU A 375 -6.92 12.11 -20.31
C LEU A 375 -5.75 12.25 -19.32
N THR A 376 -5.83 11.55 -18.19
CA THR A 376 -4.71 11.34 -17.27
C THR A 376 -4.36 9.86 -17.21
N LEU A 377 -3.09 9.56 -17.42
CA LEU A 377 -2.49 8.26 -17.18
C LEU A 377 -1.55 8.37 -15.99
N ALA A 378 -1.70 7.47 -15.02
CA ALA A 378 -0.69 7.26 -14.00
C ALA A 378 -0.24 5.80 -14.02
N TYR A 379 1.08 5.61 -13.97
CA TYR A 379 1.72 4.33 -13.94
C TYR A 379 2.58 4.22 -12.69
N GLN A 380 2.14 3.43 -11.73
CA GLN A 380 2.89 3.09 -10.53
C GLN A 380 3.68 1.82 -10.82
N GLY A 381 4.99 1.95 -10.96
CA GLY A 381 5.96 0.88 -11.18
C GLY A 381 6.44 0.22 -9.89
N ARG A 382 7.56 -0.52 -10.00
CA ARG A 382 8.20 -1.25 -8.89
C ARG A 382 9.62 -0.77 -8.62
N ARG A 383 10.00 -0.70 -7.32
CA ARG A 383 11.37 -0.40 -6.88
C ARG A 383 12.07 -1.63 -6.33
N GLY A 384 12.88 -2.28 -7.15
CA GLY A 384 13.64 -3.47 -6.74
C GLY A 384 12.75 -4.48 -6.02
N ASN A 385 13.03 -4.72 -4.73
CA ASN A 385 12.32 -5.73 -3.93
C ASN A 385 11.04 -5.30 -3.21
N ILE A 386 10.62 -4.06 -3.42
CA ILE A 386 9.65 -3.43 -2.56
C ILE A 386 8.46 -2.93 -3.37
N MET A 387 7.27 -3.38 -2.98
CA MET A 387 5.99 -2.98 -3.53
C MET A 387 5.10 -2.59 -2.34
N TYR A 388 4.87 -1.28 -2.18
CA TYR A 388 4.09 -0.70 -1.09
C TYR A 388 2.60 -0.66 -1.41
N ALA A 389 2.27 -0.32 -2.66
CA ALA A 389 0.95 -0.42 -3.25
C ALA A 389 0.98 -1.34 -4.48
N SER A 390 -0.18 -1.81 -4.92
CA SER A 390 -0.27 -2.56 -6.17
C SER A 390 0.18 -1.67 -7.33
N PRO A 391 1.14 -2.10 -8.18
CA PRO A 391 1.54 -1.36 -9.35
C PRO A 391 0.30 -1.22 -10.23
N ASP A 392 -0.02 0.01 -10.56
CA ASP A 392 -1.29 0.41 -11.13
C ASP A 392 -1.04 1.12 -12.46
N LEU A 393 -1.85 0.80 -13.45
CA LEU A 393 -2.05 1.63 -14.62
C LEU A 393 -3.45 2.21 -14.49
N ILE A 394 -3.51 3.48 -14.09
CA ILE A 394 -4.73 4.26 -13.96
C ILE A 394 -4.90 5.04 -15.24
N ILE A 395 -6.07 4.93 -15.87
CA ILE A 395 -6.48 5.82 -16.95
C ILE A 395 -7.79 6.47 -16.54
N ASN A 396 -7.73 7.78 -16.40
CA ASN A 396 -8.83 8.64 -15.98
C ASN A 396 -9.16 9.63 -17.09
N LYS A 397 -10.45 9.92 -17.30
CA LYS A 397 -10.92 10.94 -18.21
C LYS A 397 -11.81 11.92 -17.45
N ASN A 398 -11.46 13.20 -17.44
CA ASN A 398 -12.26 14.26 -16.81
C ASN A 398 -12.64 13.99 -15.34
N GLY A 399 -11.72 13.42 -14.56
CA GLY A 399 -12.01 13.02 -13.17
C GLY A 399 -12.93 11.81 -13.05
N LYS A 400 -13.02 10.96 -14.09
CA LYS A 400 -13.76 9.70 -14.09
C LYS A 400 -12.81 8.54 -14.39
N PRO A 401 -12.74 7.51 -13.52
CA PRO A 401 -11.82 6.40 -13.74
C PRO A 401 -12.38 5.57 -14.90
N MET A 402 -11.62 5.41 -15.97
CA MET A 402 -12.01 4.61 -17.13
C MET A 402 -11.44 3.20 -16.98
N LEU A 403 -10.14 3.13 -16.72
CA LEU A 403 -9.43 1.89 -16.42
C LEU A 403 -8.71 2.06 -15.08
N CYS A 404 -8.79 1.04 -14.24
CA CYS A 404 -8.02 0.99 -13.01
C CYS A 404 -7.40 -0.39 -12.87
N THR A 405 -6.42 -0.53 -11.98
CA THR A 405 -6.08 -1.85 -11.49
C THR A 405 -7.21 -2.31 -10.57
N ALA A 406 -7.90 -3.40 -10.95
CA ALA A 406 -8.74 -4.11 -9.98
C ALA A 406 -7.85 -4.46 -8.78
N PRO A 407 -8.30 -4.25 -7.53
CA PRO A 407 -7.52 -4.59 -6.35
C PRO A 407 -6.93 -5.99 -6.55
N VAL A 408 -5.67 -6.21 -6.16
CA VAL A 408 -5.00 -7.52 -6.25
C VAL A 408 -5.82 -8.64 -5.57
N LYS A 409 -6.76 -8.25 -4.69
CA LYS A 409 -7.76 -9.11 -4.05
C LYS A 409 -8.84 -9.66 -5.02
N ASP A 410 -9.18 -8.90 -6.06
CA ASP A 410 -10.25 -9.21 -7.03
C ASP A 410 -9.70 -9.71 -8.38
N SER A 411 -8.42 -9.44 -8.66
CA SER A 411 -7.82 -9.79 -9.95
C SER A 411 -7.23 -11.20 -10.02
N LEU A 412 -7.10 -11.90 -8.89
CA LEU A 412 -6.45 -13.22 -8.85
C LEU A 412 -7.43 -14.28 -8.34
N PRO A 413 -7.98 -15.14 -9.21
CA PRO A 413 -8.61 -16.37 -8.76
C PRO A 413 -7.61 -17.11 -7.87
N MET A 414 -7.98 -17.52 -6.65
CA MET A 414 -7.05 -18.17 -5.71
C MET A 414 -6.33 -19.39 -6.32
N ASN A 415 -6.90 -19.99 -7.37
CA ASN A 415 -6.36 -21.13 -8.10
C ASN A 415 -5.47 -20.73 -9.30
N GLU A 416 -5.59 -19.51 -9.83
CA GLU A 416 -4.82 -18.97 -10.98
C GLU A 416 -3.78 -17.91 -10.56
N ALA A 417 -3.81 -17.46 -9.30
CA ALA A 417 -2.94 -16.43 -8.72
C ALA A 417 -1.43 -16.72 -8.77
N ASN A 418 -1.06 -17.93 -9.20
CA ASN A 418 0.08 -18.64 -8.63
C ASN A 418 1.13 -19.10 -9.64
N GLY A 419 1.07 -18.65 -10.89
CA GLY A 419 2.24 -18.64 -11.77
C GLY A 419 2.17 -17.67 -12.95
N PRO A 420 3.29 -17.40 -13.65
CA PRO A 420 3.32 -16.88 -15.03
C PRO A 420 2.60 -17.77 -16.07
N ALA A 421 1.87 -18.80 -15.63
CA ALA A 421 1.16 -19.73 -16.51
C ALA A 421 -0.28 -19.27 -16.68
N ALA A 422 -0.45 -18.30 -17.58
CA ALA A 422 -1.62 -18.04 -18.44
C ALA A 422 -1.55 -16.57 -18.87
N GLY A 423 -0.64 -16.24 -19.80
CA GLY A 423 -0.51 -14.90 -20.40
C GLY A 423 -0.03 -13.82 -19.42
N GLY A 424 1.23 -13.40 -19.51
CA GLY A 424 1.89 -12.47 -18.58
C GLY A 424 1.24 -11.09 -18.35
N GLY A 425 0.07 -10.78 -18.92
CA GLY A 425 -0.51 -9.43 -18.95
C GLY A 425 -0.70 -8.72 -17.61
N GLU A 426 -0.99 -9.41 -16.50
CA GLU A 426 -1.06 -8.75 -15.18
C GLU A 426 0.30 -8.50 -14.53
N MET A 427 1.31 -9.32 -14.84
CA MET A 427 2.68 -9.14 -14.36
C MET A 427 3.46 -8.17 -15.24
N GLU A 428 3.12 -8.07 -16.52
CA GLU A 428 3.69 -7.09 -17.45
C GLU A 428 3.34 -5.66 -17.05
N ARG A 429 2.10 -5.38 -16.60
CA ARG A 429 1.71 -4.07 -16.04
C ARG A 429 2.50 -3.66 -14.79
N LYS A 430 3.25 -4.58 -14.20
CA LYS A 430 4.00 -4.38 -12.96
C LYS A 430 5.51 -4.30 -13.25
N GLY A 431 5.85 -3.54 -14.28
CA GLY A 431 7.21 -3.30 -14.75
C GLY A 431 7.92 -2.16 -14.02
N VAL A 432 9.24 -2.08 -14.26
CA VAL A 432 10.13 -1.03 -13.77
C VAL A 432 10.08 0.13 -14.77
N ILE A 433 9.84 1.35 -14.28
CA ILE A 433 9.90 2.53 -15.13
C ILE A 433 11.36 2.75 -15.52
N LYS A 434 11.65 2.72 -16.83
CA LYS A 434 13.01 2.94 -17.34
C LYS A 434 13.26 4.40 -17.65
N LYS A 435 12.31 5.05 -18.34
CA LYS A 435 12.47 6.44 -18.75
C LYS A 435 11.13 7.08 -19.09
N LEU A 436 11.04 8.39 -18.85
CA LEU A 436 10.03 9.29 -19.40
C LEU A 436 10.73 10.26 -20.38
N ILE A 437 10.20 10.39 -21.59
CA ILE A 437 10.71 11.29 -22.64
C ILE A 437 9.60 12.24 -23.01
N SER A 438 9.81 13.54 -22.78
CA SER A 438 8.86 14.58 -23.16
C SER A 438 9.30 15.25 -24.47
N LEU A 439 8.46 15.20 -25.50
CA LEU A 439 8.65 15.84 -26.80
C LEU A 439 7.60 16.95 -27.00
N ASN A 440 7.72 17.75 -28.05
CA ASN A 440 6.80 18.87 -28.30
C ASN A 440 5.35 18.42 -28.49
N ASP A 441 5.15 17.28 -29.17
CA ASP A 441 3.84 16.75 -29.59
C ASP A 441 3.39 15.52 -28.79
N LYS A 442 4.24 14.96 -27.92
CA LYS A 442 3.92 13.73 -27.16
C LYS A 442 4.83 13.51 -25.97
N ASP A 443 4.38 12.68 -25.04
CA ASP A 443 5.18 12.16 -23.94
C ASP A 443 5.25 10.63 -24.05
N ILE A 444 6.43 10.05 -23.85
CA ILE A 444 6.71 8.62 -24.03
C ILE A 444 7.23 8.05 -22.71
N LEU A 445 6.49 7.12 -22.13
CA LEU A 445 6.88 6.33 -20.97
C LEU A 445 7.37 4.95 -21.43
N GLN A 446 8.60 4.61 -21.05
CA GLN A 446 9.20 3.30 -21.26
C GLN A 446 9.19 2.51 -19.96
N VAL A 447 8.61 1.32 -20.03
CA VAL A 447 8.45 0.41 -18.90
C VAL A 447 8.97 -0.96 -19.29
N ASP A 448 9.83 -1.53 -18.46
CA ASP A 448 10.26 -2.91 -18.63
C ASP A 448 9.43 -3.80 -17.70
N GLY A 449 8.52 -4.55 -18.31
CA GLY A 449 7.80 -5.64 -17.67
C GLY A 449 8.69 -6.87 -17.50
N PHE A 450 8.04 -7.96 -17.12
CA PHE A 450 8.69 -9.23 -16.86
C PHE A 450 9.14 -9.91 -18.16
N LEU A 451 8.23 -10.14 -19.10
CA LEU A 451 8.49 -10.69 -20.43
C LEU A 451 8.43 -9.63 -21.54
N THR A 452 8.00 -8.41 -21.24
CA THR A 452 7.73 -7.38 -22.25
C THR A 452 8.46 -6.08 -21.98
N ARG A 453 8.73 -5.35 -23.07
CA ARG A 453 8.97 -3.91 -23.02
C ARG A 453 7.72 -3.21 -23.48
N GLN A 454 7.29 -2.26 -22.67
CA GLN A 454 6.15 -1.40 -22.92
C GLN A 454 6.64 -0.01 -23.29
N LYS A 455 6.07 0.54 -24.35
CA LYS A 455 6.20 1.93 -24.73
C LYS A 455 4.80 2.53 -24.78
N ILE A 456 4.54 3.41 -23.83
CA ILE A 456 3.26 4.10 -23.67
C ILE A 456 3.46 5.54 -24.16
N THR A 457 2.76 5.95 -25.21
CA THR A 457 2.88 7.27 -25.84
C THR A 457 1.58 8.04 -25.68
N LEU A 458 1.61 9.18 -25.00
CA LEU A 458 0.48 10.11 -24.91
C LEU A 458 0.70 11.28 -25.86
N TYR A 459 -0.22 11.52 -26.79
CA TYR A 459 -0.10 12.64 -27.74
C TYR A 459 -0.65 13.94 -27.13
N LYS A 460 0.09 15.04 -27.25
CA LYS A 460 -0.35 16.36 -26.75
C LYS A 460 -1.37 16.95 -27.70
N GLY A 461 -2.45 17.50 -27.14
CA GLY A 461 -3.57 18.04 -27.92
C GLY A 461 -4.48 17.00 -28.55
N LYS A 462 -4.17 15.71 -28.39
CA LYS A 462 -5.05 14.59 -28.74
C LYS A 462 -5.35 13.80 -27.48
N GLU A 463 -6.60 13.42 -27.25
CA GLU A 463 -6.94 12.51 -26.14
C GLU A 463 -6.69 11.06 -26.57
N GLU A 464 -5.44 10.78 -26.96
CA GLU A 464 -5.00 9.52 -27.55
C GLU A 464 -3.73 9.00 -26.86
N LEU A 465 -3.72 7.70 -26.62
CA LEU A 465 -2.63 6.95 -26.03
C LEU A 465 -2.32 5.71 -26.89
N ASP A 466 -1.08 5.58 -27.36
CA ASP A 466 -0.61 4.35 -28.00
C ASP A 466 0.18 3.50 -26.99
N ILE A 467 -0.15 2.22 -26.93
CA ILE A 467 0.58 1.23 -26.13
C ILE A 467 1.19 0.19 -27.08
N GLU A 468 2.51 0.21 -27.19
CA GLU A 468 3.31 -0.83 -27.85
C GLU A 468 3.88 -1.76 -26.78
N LEU A 469 3.55 -3.05 -26.90
CA LEU A 469 4.18 -4.13 -26.16
C LEU A 469 5.02 -4.95 -27.12
N SER A 470 6.29 -5.14 -26.78
CA SER A 470 7.16 -6.07 -27.49
C SER A 470 7.65 -7.11 -26.51
N ARG A 471 7.70 -8.37 -26.94
CA ARG A 471 8.39 -9.40 -26.17
C ARG A 471 9.85 -8.98 -26.01
N ARG A 472 10.36 -8.97 -24.77
CA ARG A 472 11.79 -8.82 -24.54
C ARG A 472 12.47 -9.95 -25.30
N GLY A 473 13.50 -9.61 -26.08
CA GLY A 473 14.40 -10.63 -26.61
C GLY A 473 15.07 -11.30 -25.43
N HIS A 474 14.47 -12.35 -24.88
CA HIS A 474 15.18 -13.30 -24.04
C HIS A 474 16.25 -13.87 -24.97
N SER A 475 17.50 -13.49 -24.75
CA SER A 475 18.56 -14.21 -25.43
C SER A 475 18.37 -15.67 -25.05
N LEU A 476 18.46 -16.58 -26.03
CA LEU A 476 18.45 -18.04 -25.80
C LEU A 476 19.52 -18.49 -24.78
N ARG A 477 20.35 -17.56 -24.27
CA ARG A 477 21.43 -17.72 -23.29
C ARG A 477 21.06 -17.33 -21.86
N GLN A 478 19.81 -16.92 -21.56
CA GLN A 478 19.44 -16.53 -20.19
C GLN A 478 19.30 -17.73 -19.23
N VAL A 479 18.98 -18.91 -19.75
CA VAL A 479 19.14 -20.19 -19.07
C VAL A 479 19.92 -21.08 -20.02
N SER A 480 21.11 -21.52 -19.63
CA SER A 480 21.92 -22.41 -20.46
C SER A 480 22.50 -23.53 -19.63
N ILE A 481 22.45 -24.75 -20.14
CA ILE A 481 23.21 -25.86 -19.58
C ILE A 481 24.65 -25.71 -20.05
N ILE A 482 25.57 -25.64 -19.11
CA ILE A 482 26.99 -25.64 -19.41
C ILE A 482 27.56 -26.98 -18.91
N LYS A 483 28.35 -27.63 -19.76
CA LYS A 483 29.12 -28.81 -19.37
C LYS A 483 30.54 -28.36 -19.00
N GLU A 484 31.02 -28.77 -17.83
CA GLU A 484 32.41 -28.60 -17.38
C GLU A 484 33.01 -29.96 -16.97
N PRO A 485 34.33 -30.10 -16.91
CA PRO A 485 34.95 -31.29 -16.30
C PRO A 485 34.41 -31.48 -14.88
N GLY A 486 33.75 -32.61 -14.63
CA GLY A 486 33.08 -32.89 -13.35
C GLY A 486 31.56 -32.73 -13.32
N GLY A 487 30.90 -32.31 -14.42
CA GLY A 487 29.44 -32.35 -14.55
C GLY A 487 28.82 -31.20 -15.36
N GLY A 488 27.49 -31.22 -15.47
CA GLY A 488 26.69 -30.13 -16.02
C GLY A 488 26.16 -29.18 -14.95
N TYR A 489 25.87 -27.93 -15.31
CA TYR A 489 25.14 -27.00 -14.46
C TYR A 489 24.22 -26.11 -15.29
N VAL A 490 23.21 -25.54 -14.65
CA VAL A 490 22.39 -24.49 -15.24
C VAL A 490 23.00 -23.15 -14.91
N ARG A 491 23.42 -22.40 -15.93
CA ARG A 491 23.75 -20.98 -15.82
C ARG A 491 22.49 -20.15 -15.95
N LEU A 492 22.24 -19.31 -14.95
CA LEU A 492 21.15 -18.36 -14.93
C LEU A 492 21.73 -16.96 -15.16
N GLY A 493 21.39 -16.36 -16.31
CA GLY A 493 21.58 -14.93 -16.54
C GLY A 493 20.57 -14.11 -15.74
N LYS A 494 20.71 -12.78 -15.76
CA LYS A 494 19.89 -11.82 -14.99
C LYS A 494 18.37 -12.06 -15.00
N GLU A 495 17.84 -12.66 -16.06
CA GLU A 495 16.40 -12.82 -16.32
C GLU A 495 15.96 -14.29 -16.49
N GLY A 496 16.85 -15.27 -16.31
CA GLY A 496 16.53 -16.69 -16.52
C GLY A 496 16.09 -17.39 -15.24
N PHE A 497 14.94 -18.08 -15.25
CA PHE A 497 14.40 -18.89 -14.14
C PHE A 497 14.07 -20.32 -14.55
N LEU A 498 13.93 -21.17 -13.54
CA LEU A 498 13.31 -22.49 -13.58
C LEU A 498 12.08 -22.50 -12.66
N LYS A 499 11.00 -23.13 -13.13
CA LYS A 499 9.71 -23.25 -12.43
C LYS A 499 9.46 -24.68 -11.99
N TYR A 500 8.96 -24.86 -10.77
CA TYR A 500 8.51 -26.17 -10.27
C TYR A 500 7.17 -26.05 -9.53
N GLU A 501 6.31 -27.07 -9.62
CA GLU A 501 5.04 -27.12 -8.90
C GLU A 501 5.25 -27.24 -7.38
N LEU A 502 4.42 -26.56 -6.58
CA LEU A 502 4.59 -26.51 -5.12
C LEU A 502 3.97 -27.69 -4.38
N TYR A 503 2.72 -28.05 -4.71
CA TYR A 503 1.84 -28.88 -3.86
C TYR A 503 2.40 -30.29 -3.54
N LYS A 504 3.39 -30.75 -4.31
CA LYS A 504 4.07 -32.05 -4.11
C LYS A 504 5.46 -31.96 -3.47
N ASN A 505 6.03 -30.76 -3.38
CA ASN A 505 7.48 -30.58 -3.27
C ASN A 505 7.93 -29.71 -2.08
N LEU A 506 7.02 -29.25 -1.21
CA LEU A 506 7.36 -28.47 -0.02
C LEU A 506 6.47 -28.84 1.17
N ASN A 507 7.08 -29.19 2.31
CA ASN A 507 6.38 -29.27 3.59
C ASN A 507 6.47 -27.91 4.30
N SER A 508 5.33 -27.24 4.47
CA SER A 508 5.31 -25.89 5.03
C SER A 508 5.47 -25.85 6.56
N ASN A 509 5.37 -26.98 7.26
CA ASN A 509 5.53 -27.05 8.71
C ASN A 509 6.99 -27.16 9.15
N GLN A 510 7.79 -27.86 8.33
CA GLN A 510 9.20 -28.12 8.55
C GLN A 510 9.84 -28.66 7.27
N GLY A 511 11.15 -28.50 7.13
CA GLY A 511 11.87 -29.03 6.00
C GLY A 511 13.30 -28.50 5.91
N ALA A 512 13.95 -28.87 4.82
CA ALA A 512 15.24 -28.32 4.44
C ALA A 512 15.34 -28.13 2.93
N LEU A 513 16.11 -27.14 2.51
CA LEU A 513 16.51 -26.86 1.14
C LEU A 513 18.03 -26.97 1.09
N GLN A 514 18.56 -27.86 0.26
CA GLN A 514 19.99 -27.92 -0.05
C GLN A 514 20.21 -27.42 -1.47
N MET A 515 21.18 -26.53 -1.66
CA MET A 515 21.46 -25.94 -2.95
C MET A 515 22.95 -25.80 -3.19
N GLU A 516 23.39 -26.17 -4.39
CA GLU A 516 24.76 -25.99 -4.87
C GLU A 516 24.77 -24.91 -5.94
N PHE A 517 25.44 -23.79 -5.66
CA PHE A 517 25.48 -22.62 -6.54
C PHE A 517 26.90 -22.03 -6.64
N ARG A 518 27.16 -21.33 -7.73
CA ARG A 518 28.37 -20.53 -7.94
C ARG A 518 27.97 -19.16 -8.44
N LEU A 519 28.47 -18.09 -7.82
CA LEU A 519 28.25 -16.75 -8.34
C LEU A 519 29.16 -16.47 -9.53
N THR A 520 28.59 -15.92 -10.60
CA THR A 520 29.35 -15.45 -11.77
C THR A 520 29.81 -13.99 -11.62
N LYS A 521 29.18 -13.24 -10.71
CA LYS A 521 29.53 -11.86 -10.35
C LYS A 521 29.34 -11.65 -8.85
N PRO A 522 30.04 -10.68 -8.22
CA PRO A 522 29.77 -10.29 -6.85
C PRO A 522 28.29 -9.96 -6.64
N PRO A 523 27.69 -10.34 -5.50
CA PRO A 523 26.31 -9.99 -5.21
C PRO A 523 26.16 -8.48 -5.01
N SER A 524 24.97 -7.95 -5.30
CA SER A 524 24.66 -6.56 -5.01
C SER A 524 24.75 -6.31 -3.50
N LYS A 525 25.49 -5.26 -3.09
CA LYS A 525 25.52 -4.79 -1.69
C LYS A 525 24.28 -3.97 -1.32
N SER A 526 23.40 -3.69 -2.28
CA SER A 526 22.23 -2.84 -2.05
C SER A 526 21.06 -3.63 -1.46
N GLU A 527 20.55 -3.19 -0.32
CA GLU A 527 19.31 -3.72 0.30
C GLU A 527 18.08 -3.59 -0.61
N ASN A 528 18.10 -2.63 -1.55
CA ASN A 528 17.00 -2.43 -2.49
C ASN A 528 17.04 -3.43 -3.66
N TYR A 529 18.18 -4.08 -3.87
CA TYR A 529 18.43 -5.03 -4.96
C TYR A 529 19.08 -6.30 -4.40
N PRO A 530 18.35 -7.09 -3.61
CA PRO A 530 18.88 -8.36 -3.15
C PRO A 530 19.14 -9.27 -4.34
N SER A 531 20.07 -10.20 -4.17
CA SER A 531 20.41 -11.19 -5.18
C SER A 531 19.84 -12.54 -4.75
N VAL A 532 18.57 -12.78 -5.09
CA VAL A 532 17.84 -14.01 -4.73
C VAL A 532 18.37 -15.19 -5.56
N LEU A 533 18.51 -16.36 -4.93
CA LEU A 533 18.90 -17.63 -5.55
C LEU A 533 17.69 -18.58 -5.66
N PHE A 534 16.85 -18.61 -4.62
CA PHE A 534 15.65 -19.45 -4.54
C PHE A 534 14.49 -18.67 -3.91
N SER A 535 13.27 -18.90 -4.39
CA SER A 535 12.07 -18.34 -3.73
C SER A 535 10.81 -19.19 -3.91
N VAL A 536 9.92 -19.09 -2.92
CA VAL A 536 8.51 -19.53 -3.01
C VAL A 536 7.66 -18.42 -2.40
N GLY A 537 6.47 -18.15 -2.95
CA GLY A 537 5.51 -17.20 -2.41
C GLY A 537 5.72 -15.75 -2.86
N GLN A 538 4.67 -14.92 -2.95
CA GLN A 538 4.76 -13.53 -3.44
C GLN A 538 5.32 -12.56 -2.37
N ASN A 539 6.38 -11.82 -2.71
CA ASN A 539 6.94 -10.75 -1.89
C ASN A 539 6.30 -9.38 -2.21
N LEU A 540 5.24 -9.04 -1.47
CA LEU A 540 4.67 -7.68 -1.47
C LEU A 540 4.95 -7.11 -0.08
N LYS A 541 5.70 -6.00 0.03
CA LYS A 541 6.32 -5.57 1.31
C LYS A 541 5.29 -5.41 2.44
N TYR A 542 4.09 -4.92 2.12
CA TYR A 542 3.00 -4.69 3.09
C TYR A 542 1.77 -5.58 2.88
N MET A 543 1.66 -6.24 1.73
CA MET A 543 0.53 -7.13 1.49
C MET A 543 0.82 -8.55 1.96
N PHE A 544 -0.20 -9.10 2.62
CA PHE A 544 -0.31 -10.44 3.17
C PHE A 544 0.16 -11.50 2.17
N GLY A 545 0.80 -12.55 2.66
CA GLY A 545 1.28 -13.65 1.81
C GLY A 545 2.41 -14.41 2.46
N ASN A 546 2.46 -15.71 2.18
CA ASN A 546 3.51 -16.59 2.66
C ASN A 546 4.66 -16.57 1.66
N SER A 547 5.88 -16.28 2.08
CA SER A 547 7.06 -16.36 1.21
C SER A 547 8.31 -16.89 1.89
N ILE A 548 9.19 -17.50 1.10
CA ILE A 548 10.56 -17.87 1.46
C ILE A 548 11.49 -17.27 0.40
N HIS A 549 12.57 -16.64 0.84
CA HIS A 549 13.63 -16.17 -0.01
C HIS A 549 14.97 -16.68 0.52
N VAL A 550 15.81 -17.19 -0.38
CA VAL A 550 17.19 -17.58 -0.08
C VAL A 550 18.10 -16.84 -1.06
N GLY A 551 19.11 -16.16 -0.54
CA GLY A 551 20.05 -15.39 -1.36
C GLY A 551 20.75 -14.30 -0.57
N PHE A 552 21.25 -13.28 -1.27
CA PHE A 552 21.91 -12.13 -0.67
C PHE A 552 20.85 -11.05 -0.40
N LEU A 553 20.32 -11.01 0.82
CA LEU A 553 19.08 -10.31 1.13
C LEU A 553 19.33 -8.95 1.81
N GLU A 554 19.79 -8.94 3.07
CA GLU A 554 19.97 -7.72 3.86
C GLU A 554 21.43 -7.29 3.88
N SER A 555 21.68 -6.08 3.35
CA SER A 555 23.02 -5.49 3.18
C SER A 555 23.96 -6.38 2.34
N GLY A 556 23.38 -7.18 1.44
CA GLY A 556 24.10 -8.13 0.60
C GLY A 556 24.59 -9.40 1.31
N ARG A 557 24.07 -9.72 2.51
CA ARG A 557 24.43 -10.94 3.26
C ARG A 557 23.63 -12.15 2.82
N LEU A 558 24.30 -13.30 2.73
CA LEU A 558 23.67 -14.58 2.40
C LEU A 558 22.77 -15.02 3.58
N GLY A 559 21.50 -15.26 3.29
CA GLY A 559 20.52 -15.62 4.30
C GLY A 559 19.25 -16.24 3.74
N VAL A 560 18.37 -16.60 4.67
CA VAL A 560 17.00 -17.05 4.42
C VAL A 560 16.01 -16.17 5.15
N LYS A 561 14.92 -15.83 4.47
CA LYS A 561 13.83 -15.02 5.02
C LYS A 561 12.49 -15.70 4.77
N PHE A 562 11.69 -15.85 5.82
CA PHE A 562 10.32 -16.36 5.78
C PHE A 562 9.32 -15.26 6.16
N LYS A 563 8.23 -15.14 5.40
CA LYS A 563 7.06 -14.33 5.71
C LYS A 563 5.86 -15.24 5.92
N ASP A 564 5.06 -14.97 6.94
CA ASP A 564 3.78 -15.68 7.14
C ASP A 564 2.56 -14.88 6.68
N SER A 565 1.38 -15.49 6.78
CA SER A 565 0.09 -14.87 6.40
C SER A 565 -0.23 -13.60 7.17
N GLU A 566 0.32 -13.41 8.38
CA GLU A 566 0.14 -12.23 9.22
C GLU A 566 1.19 -11.15 8.94
N GLY A 567 2.11 -11.39 7.99
CA GLY A 567 3.16 -10.46 7.62
C GLY A 567 4.36 -10.45 8.57
N ARG A 568 4.44 -11.41 9.51
CA ARG A 568 5.59 -11.57 10.40
C ARG A 568 6.77 -12.12 9.61
N TRP A 569 7.97 -11.62 9.93
CA TRP A 569 9.20 -12.04 9.30
C TRP A 569 10.05 -12.87 10.25
N LEU A 570 10.62 -13.95 9.75
CA LEU A 570 11.66 -14.75 10.40
C LEU A 570 12.88 -14.77 9.48
N PHE A 571 14.03 -14.29 9.96
CA PHE A 571 15.20 -14.03 9.12
C PHE A 571 16.48 -14.53 9.77
N ALA A 572 17.21 -15.40 9.07
CA ALA A 572 18.54 -15.87 9.46
C ALA A 572 19.54 -15.53 8.35
N HIS A 573 20.67 -14.93 8.71
CA HIS A 573 21.72 -14.59 7.75
C HIS A 573 23.11 -14.78 8.36
N LEU A 574 24.09 -15.10 7.52
CA LEU A 574 25.48 -15.19 7.93
C LEU A 574 26.03 -13.80 8.26
N SER A 575 27.09 -13.73 9.08
CA SER A 575 27.71 -12.45 9.44
C SER A 575 28.34 -11.78 8.22
N GLY A 576 28.58 -10.46 8.30
CA GLY A 576 29.22 -9.74 7.19
C GLY A 576 30.72 -10.04 7.07
N GLU A 577 31.34 -10.57 8.13
CA GLU A 577 32.77 -10.82 8.22
C GLU A 577 33.15 -12.20 7.67
N LEU A 578 32.25 -13.19 7.71
CA LEU A 578 32.47 -14.56 7.25
C LEU A 578 31.15 -15.26 6.85
N PRO A 579 31.16 -16.21 5.90
CA PRO A 579 32.22 -16.51 4.93
C PRO A 579 32.20 -15.58 3.72
N VAL A 580 33.38 -15.30 3.18
CA VAL A 580 33.52 -14.64 1.89
C VAL A 580 33.05 -15.59 0.79
N ILE A 581 31.82 -15.38 0.28
CA ILE A 581 31.37 -16.07 -0.93
C ILE A 581 32.21 -15.59 -2.11
N GLN A 582 33.18 -16.40 -2.51
CA GLN A 582 34.02 -16.12 -3.66
C GLN A 582 33.23 -16.36 -4.96
N HIS A 583 33.25 -15.37 -5.85
CA HIS A 583 32.73 -15.56 -7.20
C HIS A 583 33.60 -16.57 -7.95
N GLY A 584 33.00 -17.39 -8.83
CA GLY A 584 33.73 -18.43 -9.55
C GLY A 584 33.88 -19.77 -8.81
N PHE A 585 33.52 -19.84 -7.53
CA PHE A 585 33.59 -21.07 -6.72
C PHE A 585 32.22 -21.66 -6.44
N TRP A 586 32.16 -22.99 -6.35
CA TRP A 586 30.95 -23.72 -5.97
C TRP A 586 30.78 -23.69 -4.45
N HIS A 587 29.58 -23.28 -4.03
CA HIS A 587 29.16 -23.22 -2.64
C HIS A 587 27.97 -24.14 -2.44
N LYS A 588 27.93 -24.81 -1.29
CA LYS A 588 26.82 -25.66 -0.89
C LYS A 588 26.17 -25.09 0.35
N ILE A 589 24.90 -24.75 0.25
CA ILE A 589 24.13 -24.26 1.37
C ILE A 589 23.03 -25.23 1.77
N THR A 590 22.73 -25.25 3.07
CA THR A 590 21.55 -25.90 3.63
C THR A 590 20.73 -24.86 4.37
N VAL A 591 19.50 -24.66 3.94
CA VAL A 591 18.50 -23.84 4.62
C VAL A 591 17.50 -24.80 5.27
N TYR A 592 17.04 -24.50 6.49
CA TYR A 592 16.05 -25.33 7.16
C TYR A 592 15.00 -24.49 7.88
N TRP A 593 13.84 -25.09 8.10
CA TRP A 593 12.77 -24.52 8.92
C TRP A 593 12.07 -25.61 9.71
N LYS A 594 11.53 -25.25 10.87
CA LYS A 594 10.71 -26.14 11.70
C LYS A 594 9.77 -25.35 12.59
N ASN A 595 8.78 -26.06 13.13
CA ASN A 595 7.77 -25.55 14.06
C ASN A 595 6.84 -24.48 13.45
N PHE A 596 6.75 -24.42 12.12
CA PHE A 596 5.78 -23.55 11.47
C PHE A 596 4.40 -24.21 11.54
N ASN A 597 3.35 -23.40 11.52
CA ASN A 597 1.94 -23.82 11.64
C ASN A 597 1.60 -24.64 12.91
N LYS A 598 2.50 -24.67 13.92
CA LYS A 598 2.28 -25.37 15.19
C LYS A 598 2.00 -24.36 16.32
N PRO A 599 0.79 -24.36 16.91
CA PRO A 599 0.50 -23.53 18.08
C PRO A 599 1.46 -23.81 19.24
N GLY A 600 1.82 -22.77 19.98
CA GLY A 600 2.71 -22.86 21.15
C GLY A 600 4.18 -23.18 20.84
N ALA A 601 4.53 -23.46 19.59
CA ALA A 601 5.90 -23.76 19.21
C ALA A 601 6.64 -22.51 18.72
N ASN A 602 7.92 -22.39 19.06
CA ASN A 602 8.77 -21.33 18.52
C ASN A 602 9.19 -21.72 17.09
N PRO A 603 8.73 -21.01 16.05
CA PRO A 603 9.23 -21.17 14.68
C PRO A 603 10.74 -20.91 14.62
N VAL A 604 11.42 -21.71 13.83
CA VAL A 604 12.87 -21.63 13.63
C VAL A 604 13.17 -21.67 12.15
N CYS A 605 14.08 -20.82 11.68
CA CYS A 605 14.76 -20.99 10.41
C CYS A 605 16.26 -20.82 10.56
N GLY A 606 17.04 -21.50 9.72
CA GLY A 606 18.49 -21.31 9.70
C GLY A 606 19.10 -21.54 8.32
N ILE A 607 20.34 -21.11 8.19
CA ILE A 607 21.18 -21.25 7.01
C ILE A 607 22.57 -21.75 7.42
N ILE A 608 23.11 -22.66 6.62
CA ILE A 608 24.39 -23.32 6.84
C ILE A 608 25.21 -23.28 5.56
N LEU A 609 26.50 -22.98 5.69
CA LEU A 609 27.49 -22.99 4.63
C LEU A 609 28.83 -23.45 5.21
N GLY A 610 29.26 -24.68 4.91
CA GLY A 610 30.44 -25.26 5.55
C GLY A 610 30.26 -25.34 7.08
N GLU A 611 31.22 -24.80 7.83
CA GLU A 611 31.16 -24.67 9.30
C GLU A 611 30.31 -23.48 9.78
N TYR A 612 29.93 -22.57 8.88
CA TYR A 612 29.19 -21.36 9.24
C TYR A 612 27.70 -21.65 9.36
N HIS A 613 27.11 -21.23 10.48
CA HIS A 613 25.72 -21.44 10.81
C HIS A 613 25.09 -20.17 11.38
N ALA A 614 23.89 -19.83 10.89
CA ALA A 614 23.04 -18.81 11.47
C ALA A 614 21.62 -19.34 11.64
N GLU A 615 21.01 -19.04 12.79
CA GLU A 615 19.65 -19.45 13.11
C GLU A 615 18.88 -18.25 13.69
N ALA A 616 17.60 -18.17 13.34
CA ALA A 616 16.67 -17.24 13.93
C ALA A 616 15.48 -17.99 14.53
N ARG A 617 15.01 -17.46 15.66
CA ARG A 617 13.87 -17.95 16.41
C ARG A 617 12.94 -16.80 16.70
N LEU A 618 11.64 -17.04 16.57
CA LEU A 618 10.62 -16.06 16.94
C LEU A 618 9.74 -16.68 18.01
N THR A 619 9.54 -15.95 19.11
CA THR A 619 8.57 -16.32 20.15
C THR A 619 7.21 -15.82 19.71
N MET A 620 6.22 -16.73 19.64
CA MET A 620 4.90 -16.37 19.14
C MET A 620 3.99 -15.86 20.26
N PRO A 621 3.26 -14.76 20.03
CA PRO A 621 2.32 -14.23 21.02
C PRO A 621 1.13 -15.18 21.21
N CYS A 622 0.71 -15.36 22.47
CA CYS A 622 -0.51 -16.07 22.86
C CYS A 622 -0.63 -17.49 22.29
N GLY A 623 0.49 -18.20 22.14
CA GLY A 623 0.50 -19.57 21.61
C GLY A 623 0.08 -19.68 20.13
N LYS A 624 -0.01 -18.58 19.38
CA LYS A 624 -0.35 -18.63 17.96
C LYS A 624 0.78 -19.28 17.14
N PRO A 625 0.46 -20.00 16.05
CA PRO A 625 1.49 -20.52 15.14
C PRO A 625 2.04 -19.45 14.20
N PHE A 626 3.28 -19.61 13.72
CA PHE A 626 3.77 -18.91 12.54
C PHE A 626 3.14 -19.53 11.28
N GLN A 627 2.16 -18.85 10.70
CA GLN A 627 1.26 -19.43 9.69
C GLN A 627 1.87 -19.41 8.28
N PHE A 628 2.78 -20.35 7.98
CA PHE A 628 3.42 -20.46 6.68
C PHE A 628 2.74 -21.51 5.78
N ARG A 629 1.97 -21.06 4.79
CA ARG A 629 1.37 -21.90 3.74
C ARG A 629 1.47 -21.22 2.38
N PRO A 630 2.65 -21.21 1.72
CA PRO A 630 2.78 -20.64 0.38
C PRO A 630 1.82 -21.34 -0.57
N ASN A 631 1.19 -20.58 -1.46
CA ASN A 631 0.26 -21.08 -2.48
C ASN A 631 0.82 -20.92 -3.92
N THR A 632 2.03 -20.40 -4.08
CA THR A 632 2.66 -20.19 -5.40
C THR A 632 3.58 -21.35 -5.77
N ASN A 633 3.93 -21.48 -7.05
CA ASN A 633 5.02 -22.34 -7.51
C ASN A 633 6.37 -22.05 -6.83
N MET A 634 7.31 -23.01 -6.92
CA MET A 634 8.71 -22.86 -6.51
C MET A 634 9.54 -22.32 -7.67
N TRP A 635 10.47 -21.43 -7.36
CA TRP A 635 11.29 -20.73 -8.35
C TRP A 635 12.77 -20.87 -8.01
N VAL A 636 13.52 -21.43 -8.95
CA VAL A 636 14.98 -21.53 -8.90
C VAL A 636 15.52 -20.59 -9.97
N GLY A 637 16.23 -19.54 -9.57
CA GLY A 637 16.69 -18.52 -10.51
C GLY A 637 15.68 -17.42 -10.85
N GLY A 638 16.08 -16.63 -11.84
CA GLY A 638 15.61 -15.31 -12.23
C GLY A 638 14.16 -15.20 -12.62
N ALA A 639 13.35 -14.70 -11.69
CA ALA A 639 12.22 -13.83 -11.96
C ALA A 639 10.82 -14.45 -12.01
N VAL A 640 10.18 -14.51 -10.83
CA VAL A 640 8.71 -14.51 -10.78
C VAL A 640 8.10 -13.36 -10.02
N GLN A 641 8.92 -12.50 -9.41
CA GLN A 641 8.36 -11.35 -8.71
C GLN A 641 8.95 -10.02 -9.16
N MET A 642 10.26 -9.95 -9.43
CA MET A 642 10.96 -8.68 -9.64
C MET A 642 12.03 -8.82 -10.74
N PRO A 643 12.00 -7.98 -11.79
CA PRO A 643 13.13 -7.81 -12.70
C PRO A 643 14.38 -7.37 -11.92
N ASP A 644 15.57 -7.84 -12.31
CA ASP A 644 16.87 -7.44 -11.75
C ASP A 644 17.17 -7.85 -10.29
N SER A 645 16.32 -8.66 -9.62
CA SER A 645 16.48 -9.05 -8.20
C SER A 645 17.16 -10.42 -7.95
N PHE A 646 17.71 -11.06 -8.98
CA PHE A 646 18.27 -12.40 -8.87
C PHE A 646 19.78 -12.40 -9.08
N ALA A 647 20.46 -13.28 -8.36
CA ALA A 647 21.89 -13.43 -8.49
C ALA A 647 22.27 -13.96 -9.87
N ASN A 648 23.35 -13.44 -10.46
CA ASN A 648 23.94 -14.08 -11.63
C ASN A 648 24.68 -15.33 -11.15
N ALA A 649 24.00 -16.48 -11.18
CA ALA A 649 24.46 -17.70 -10.55
C ALA A 649 24.40 -18.90 -11.50
N ASP A 650 25.39 -19.77 -11.37
CA ASP A 650 25.34 -21.13 -11.86
C ASP A 650 24.73 -22.00 -10.74
N ILE A 651 23.80 -22.90 -11.07
CA ILE A 651 23.17 -23.83 -10.13
C ILE A 651 23.41 -25.24 -10.63
N ARG A 652 23.98 -26.07 -9.75
CA ARG A 652 24.29 -27.47 -10.04
C ARG A 652 23.22 -28.41 -9.50
N ARG A 653 22.71 -28.13 -8.30
CA ARG A 653 21.72 -28.98 -7.65
C ARG A 653 20.79 -28.22 -6.72
N VAL A 654 19.53 -28.61 -6.68
CA VAL A 654 18.54 -28.16 -5.68
C VAL A 654 17.80 -29.37 -5.13
N ARG A 655 17.79 -29.53 -3.81
CA ARG A 655 17.05 -30.58 -3.11
C ARG A 655 16.17 -30.00 -2.03
N ILE A 656 14.94 -30.50 -1.91
CA ILE A 656 14.02 -30.14 -0.82
C ILE A 656 13.62 -31.40 -0.07
N TYR A 657 13.62 -31.29 1.25
CA TYR A 657 13.34 -32.33 2.20
C TYR A 657 12.11 -31.97 3.02
N SER A 658 11.26 -32.97 3.29
CA SER A 658 10.04 -32.84 4.07
C SER A 658 10.27 -32.68 5.57
N ARG A 659 11.50 -32.89 6.05
CA ARG A 659 11.89 -32.75 7.45
C ARG A 659 13.19 -31.95 7.58
N CYS A 660 13.30 -31.23 8.69
CA CYS A 660 14.55 -30.58 9.11
C CYS A 660 15.53 -31.67 9.61
N PRO A 661 16.86 -31.49 9.45
CA PRO A 661 17.86 -32.40 10.03
C PRO A 661 17.68 -32.58 11.54
N ALA A 662 17.93 -33.80 12.02
CA ALA A 662 17.71 -34.19 13.42
C ALA A 662 18.86 -33.79 14.36
N GLN A 663 20.10 -33.72 13.85
CA GLN A 663 21.31 -33.47 14.65
C GLN A 663 21.83 -32.05 14.44
N LYS A 664 22.24 -31.38 15.54
CA LYS A 664 22.77 -30.01 15.52
C LYS A 664 24.19 -29.91 14.93
N GLU A 665 24.99 -30.96 15.08
CA GLU A 665 26.43 -30.91 14.79
C GLU A 665 26.77 -31.27 13.34
N ASN A 666 25.83 -31.89 12.60
CA ASN A 666 25.97 -32.24 11.19
C ASN A 666 24.59 -32.16 10.52
N TYR A 667 24.15 -30.95 10.15
CA TYR A 667 22.87 -30.71 9.48
C TYR A 667 22.87 -31.26 8.03
N VAL A 668 22.94 -32.57 7.91
CA VAL A 668 22.79 -33.31 6.66
C VAL A 668 21.36 -33.84 6.62
N PRO A 669 20.50 -33.33 5.72
CA PRO A 669 19.14 -33.85 5.58
C PRO A 669 19.14 -35.33 5.17
N ASN A 670 18.21 -36.11 5.72
CA ASN A 670 18.10 -37.54 5.41
C ASN A 670 17.51 -37.73 4.00
N LEU A 671 18.13 -38.58 3.18
CA LEU A 671 17.65 -38.89 1.84
C LEU A 671 16.24 -39.50 1.84
N LYS A 672 15.82 -40.17 2.93
CA LYS A 672 14.45 -40.69 3.08
C LYS A 672 13.39 -39.58 3.12
N ASP A 673 13.78 -38.37 3.51
CA ASP A 673 12.89 -37.21 3.57
C ASP A 673 12.90 -36.38 2.28
N LEU A 674 13.69 -36.75 1.28
CA LEU A 674 13.81 -36.04 0.00
C LEU A 674 12.49 -36.08 -0.76
N ILE A 675 11.92 -34.91 -1.02
CA ILE A 675 10.64 -34.75 -1.75
C ILE A 675 10.82 -34.04 -3.10
N PHE A 676 11.98 -33.45 -3.34
CA PHE A 676 12.32 -32.80 -4.60
C PHE A 676 13.83 -32.86 -4.82
N ASP A 677 14.27 -33.26 -6.01
CA ASP A 677 15.68 -33.28 -6.41
C ASP A 677 15.81 -32.85 -7.87
N ALA A 678 16.51 -31.74 -8.10
CA ALA A 678 16.89 -31.26 -9.41
C ALA A 678 18.42 -31.29 -9.49
N ASP A 679 18.96 -32.33 -10.11
CA ASP A 679 20.39 -32.50 -10.37
C ASP A 679 20.71 -32.15 -11.83
N TYR A 680 21.28 -30.97 -12.04
CA TYR A 680 21.60 -30.47 -13.38
C TYR A 680 22.90 -31.06 -13.95
N ASN A 681 23.61 -31.92 -13.21
CA ASN A 681 24.82 -32.58 -13.71
C ASN A 681 24.54 -33.68 -14.73
N VAL A 682 23.45 -34.44 -14.53
CA VAL A 682 23.23 -35.72 -15.21
C VAL A 682 22.36 -35.54 -16.44
N SER A 683 21.25 -34.85 -16.30
CA SER A 683 20.37 -34.46 -17.40
C SER A 683 19.34 -33.46 -16.90
N LEU A 684 18.72 -32.73 -17.82
CA LEU A 684 17.56 -31.91 -17.49
C LEU A 684 16.32 -32.84 -17.46
N ASN A 685 16.10 -33.61 -16.40
CA ASN A 685 14.76 -34.20 -16.11
C ASN A 685 13.81 -33.10 -15.60
N ALA A 686 13.85 -31.93 -16.23
CA ALA A 686 12.98 -30.81 -15.93
C ALA A 686 11.78 -30.89 -16.86
N VAL A 687 10.70 -31.46 -16.34
CA VAL A 687 9.36 -31.40 -16.95
C VAL A 687 8.93 -29.95 -17.26
N TYR A 688 9.67 -28.91 -16.83
CA TYR A 688 9.33 -27.50 -17.05
C TYR A 688 10.47 -26.56 -17.50
N ALA A 689 11.70 -27.03 -17.74
CA ALA A 689 12.78 -26.16 -18.25
C ALA A 689 13.09 -26.36 -19.74
N LYS A 690 12.50 -27.39 -20.37
CA LYS A 690 11.99 -27.24 -21.73
C LYS A 690 10.52 -26.82 -21.63
N GLY A 691 10.27 -25.60 -21.17
CA GLY A 691 9.14 -24.90 -21.76
C GLY A 691 9.42 -24.98 -23.25
N ASN A 692 8.61 -25.74 -23.99
CA ASN A 692 8.79 -25.89 -25.42
C ASN A 692 9.09 -24.49 -25.97
N GLY A 693 10.01 -24.36 -26.94
CA GLY A 693 10.14 -23.09 -27.65
C GLY A 693 8.75 -22.58 -28.03
N LYS A 694 7.84 -23.51 -28.41
CA LYS A 694 6.39 -23.30 -28.65
C LYS A 694 5.48 -23.16 -27.43
N GLU A 695 5.88 -23.44 -26.19
CA GLU A 695 5.10 -23.08 -24.99
C GLU A 695 5.45 -21.65 -24.59
N ILE A 696 6.74 -21.31 -24.44
CA ILE A 696 7.15 -19.93 -24.18
C ILE A 696 6.79 -19.02 -25.37
N SER A 697 6.95 -19.48 -26.61
CA SER A 697 6.53 -18.76 -27.82
C SER A 697 5.07 -18.95 -28.19
N GLY A 698 4.37 -19.96 -27.66
CA GLY A 698 2.94 -20.22 -27.96
C GLY A 698 1.96 -19.65 -26.95
N TYR A 699 2.43 -19.21 -25.78
CA TYR A 699 1.71 -18.20 -25.01
C TYR A 699 1.89 -16.87 -25.73
N GLY A 700 0.90 -16.51 -26.57
CA GLY A 700 0.85 -15.22 -27.27
C GLY A 700 0.93 -14.04 -26.29
N LEU A 701 1.42 -12.90 -26.77
CA LEU A 701 1.38 -11.66 -26.00
C LEU A 701 -0.04 -11.37 -25.55
N GLU A 702 -0.20 -11.01 -24.29
CA GLU A 702 -1.52 -10.70 -23.74
C GLU A 702 -1.40 -9.47 -22.85
N TYR A 703 -2.28 -8.49 -23.05
CA TYR A 703 -2.42 -7.34 -22.18
C TYR A 703 -3.79 -7.36 -21.52
N ARG A 704 -3.83 -7.14 -20.20
CA ARG A 704 -5.06 -7.18 -19.40
C ARG A 704 -5.33 -5.82 -18.79
N LEU A 705 -6.53 -5.30 -19.00
CA LEU A 705 -7.02 -4.05 -18.42
C LEU A 705 -8.28 -4.35 -17.62
N HIS A 706 -8.50 -3.64 -16.51
CA HIS A 706 -9.70 -3.83 -15.70
C HIS A 706 -10.56 -2.57 -15.71
N ALA A 707 -11.87 -2.77 -15.80
CA ALA A 707 -12.86 -1.71 -15.76
C ALA A 707 -13.98 -2.15 -14.80
N PRO A 708 -14.18 -1.46 -13.67
CA PRO A 708 -15.37 -1.66 -12.85
C PRO A 708 -16.60 -1.24 -13.65
N GLU A 709 -17.65 -2.05 -13.60
CA GLU A 709 -18.99 -1.73 -14.12
C GLU A 709 -19.91 -1.41 -12.95
N CYS A 710 -20.43 -0.19 -12.98
CA CYS A 710 -21.48 0.31 -12.10
C CYS A 710 -22.69 0.70 -12.96
N GLU A 711 -23.74 1.25 -12.34
CA GLU A 711 -24.96 1.66 -13.06
C GLU A 711 -24.66 2.55 -14.28
N ASN A 712 -23.70 3.46 -14.13
CA ASN A 712 -23.32 4.44 -15.14
C ASN A 712 -22.11 4.02 -15.99
N LYS A 713 -21.48 2.89 -15.69
CA LYS A 713 -20.24 2.45 -16.34
C LYS A 713 -20.38 1.06 -16.95
N ARG A 714 -20.14 0.95 -18.26
CA ARG A 714 -20.31 -0.30 -19.02
C ARG A 714 -19.12 -0.55 -19.94
N VAL A 715 -18.79 -1.83 -20.13
CA VAL A 715 -17.75 -2.29 -21.06
C VAL A 715 -18.40 -3.11 -22.17
N VAL A 716 -18.36 -2.57 -23.38
CA VAL A 716 -19.01 -3.15 -24.55
C VAL A 716 -17.95 -3.64 -25.53
N LEU A 717 -18.00 -4.93 -25.88
CA LEU A 717 -17.19 -5.50 -26.95
C LEU A 717 -17.89 -5.30 -28.29
N HIS A 718 -17.21 -4.66 -29.25
CA HIS A 718 -17.64 -4.53 -30.63
C HIS A 718 -16.70 -5.31 -31.56
N LYS A 719 -17.07 -5.42 -32.84
CA LYS A 719 -16.19 -6.01 -33.86
C LYS A 719 -14.96 -5.10 -34.06
N GLY A 720 -13.81 -5.54 -33.54
CA GLY A 720 -12.54 -4.85 -33.70
C GLY A 720 -12.19 -3.80 -32.65
N TYR A 721 -13.03 -3.55 -31.65
CA TYR A 721 -12.71 -2.63 -30.56
C TYR A 721 -13.50 -2.90 -29.28
N VAL A 722 -13.03 -2.35 -28.15
CA VAL A 722 -13.77 -2.31 -26.88
C VAL A 722 -14.11 -0.87 -26.55
N ARG A 723 -15.37 -0.61 -26.17
CA ARG A 723 -15.84 0.70 -25.71
C ARG A 723 -16.11 0.65 -24.22
N ILE A 724 -15.55 1.59 -23.48
CA ILE A 724 -15.83 1.83 -22.07
C ILE A 724 -16.65 3.11 -22.00
N ILE A 725 -17.85 3.04 -21.46
CA ILE A 725 -18.78 4.16 -21.30
C ILE A 725 -18.84 4.47 -19.80
N ASN A 726 -18.73 5.73 -19.40
CA ASN A 726 -18.90 6.19 -18.02
C ASN A 726 -19.68 7.53 -18.02
N ASP A 727 -20.97 7.48 -17.71
CA ASP A 727 -21.93 8.56 -17.97
C ASP A 727 -21.89 9.03 -19.45
N SER A 728 -21.66 10.34 -19.68
CA SER A 728 -21.45 10.97 -20.99
C SER A 728 -20.07 10.72 -21.58
N GLU A 729 -19.15 10.10 -20.85
CA GLU A 729 -17.79 9.88 -21.31
C GLU A 729 -17.64 8.52 -21.99
N SER A 730 -16.77 8.47 -23.00
CA SER A 730 -16.41 7.21 -23.67
C SER A 730 -14.90 7.14 -23.92
N LEU A 731 -14.40 5.91 -23.87
CA LEU A 731 -13.04 5.54 -24.22
C LEU A 731 -13.08 4.30 -25.11
N TYR A 732 -12.28 4.30 -26.16
CA TYR A 732 -12.22 3.25 -27.17
C TYR A 732 -10.84 2.62 -27.13
N ILE A 733 -10.82 1.29 -27.06
CA ILE A 733 -9.60 0.48 -27.18
C ILE A 733 -9.64 -0.19 -28.55
N THR A 734 -8.73 0.21 -29.43
CA THR A 734 -8.66 -0.24 -30.82
C THR A 734 -7.27 -0.78 -31.10
N GLY A 735 -7.11 -1.68 -32.06
CA GLY A 735 -5.76 -2.11 -32.48
C GLY A 735 -5.81 -2.83 -33.81
N ASP A 736 -4.75 -2.65 -34.60
CA ASP A 736 -4.56 -3.41 -35.83
C ASP A 736 -4.08 -4.82 -35.45
N ASN A 737 -4.66 -5.83 -36.08
CA ASN A 737 -4.30 -7.24 -35.84
C ASN A 737 -4.35 -7.65 -34.35
N VAL A 738 -5.32 -7.13 -33.59
CA VAL A 738 -5.58 -7.57 -32.21
C VAL A 738 -6.94 -8.25 -32.08
N ARG A 739 -7.06 -9.14 -31.10
CA ARG A 739 -8.30 -9.78 -30.66
C ARG A 739 -8.60 -9.33 -29.24
N PHE A 740 -9.85 -8.93 -29.03
CA PHE A 740 -10.37 -8.54 -27.74
C PHE A 740 -11.23 -9.66 -27.16
N LYS A 741 -11.08 -9.91 -25.86
CA LYS A 741 -12.00 -10.74 -25.07
C LYS A 741 -12.35 -9.98 -23.80
N ILE A 742 -13.62 -10.06 -23.39
CA ILE A 742 -14.06 -9.53 -22.09
C ILE A 742 -14.43 -10.71 -21.19
N GLU A 743 -13.93 -10.71 -19.97
CA GLU A 743 -14.27 -11.67 -18.93
C GLU A 743 -14.86 -10.91 -17.74
N LYS A 744 -15.94 -11.44 -17.14
CA LYS A 744 -16.42 -10.97 -15.85
C LYS A 744 -15.56 -11.64 -14.77
N LEU A 745 -14.89 -10.84 -13.94
CA LEU A 745 -14.18 -11.37 -12.79
C LEU A 745 -15.20 -11.86 -11.77
N PRO A 746 -14.93 -12.99 -11.09
CA PRO A 746 -15.74 -13.38 -9.95
C PRO A 746 -15.66 -12.26 -8.91
N LYS A 747 -16.78 -11.93 -8.25
CA LYS A 747 -16.75 -11.10 -7.05
C LYS A 747 -15.99 -11.89 -5.98
N LEU A 748 -14.70 -11.64 -5.85
CA LEU A 748 -13.92 -12.24 -4.77
C LEU A 748 -14.30 -11.51 -3.49
N ARG A 749 -14.73 -12.24 -2.46
CA ARG A 749 -14.92 -11.63 -1.14
C ARG A 749 -13.58 -11.03 -0.72
N ALA A 750 -13.55 -9.74 -0.40
CA ALA A 750 -12.34 -8.99 -0.11
C ALA A 750 -11.46 -9.64 0.98
N GLY A 751 -10.49 -10.50 0.60
CA GLY A 751 -9.50 -11.09 1.48
C GLY A 751 -10.03 -11.86 2.72
N PHE A 752 -9.09 -12.36 3.54
CA PHE A 752 -9.37 -13.17 4.74
C PHE A 752 -10.33 -12.51 5.74
N ALA A 753 -10.37 -11.17 5.80
CA ALA A 753 -11.25 -10.41 6.68
C ALA A 753 -12.63 -10.12 6.07
N GLY A 754 -12.83 -10.33 4.76
CA GLY A 754 -14.11 -10.11 4.07
C GLY A 754 -15.28 -10.92 4.61
N GLN A 755 -15.02 -11.98 5.38
CA GLN A 755 -16.07 -12.71 6.10
C GLN A 755 -16.55 -11.96 7.35
N SER A 756 -15.68 -11.16 7.97
CA SER A 756 -15.96 -10.32 9.13
C SER A 756 -16.67 -9.01 8.78
N PHE A 757 -16.89 -8.73 7.49
CA PHE A 757 -17.58 -7.53 7.02
C PHE A 757 -18.92 -7.87 6.37
N GLU A 758 -19.90 -7.02 6.61
CA GLU A 758 -21.11 -6.87 5.81
C GLU A 758 -20.78 -5.90 4.66
N GLN A 759 -21.01 -6.35 3.43
CA GLN A 759 -20.96 -5.47 2.27
C GLN A 759 -22.27 -4.71 2.19
N GLU A 760 -22.23 -3.39 2.38
CA GLU A 760 -23.39 -2.53 2.17
C GLU A 760 -23.47 -2.16 0.67
N GLY A 761 -23.89 -3.12 -0.16
CA GLY A 761 -24.38 -2.87 -1.53
C GLY A 761 -23.37 -2.46 -2.62
N ASN A 762 -23.64 -2.90 -3.85
CA ASN A 762 -23.11 -2.41 -5.13
C ASN A 762 -21.59 -2.32 -5.36
N GLU A 763 -20.79 -3.26 -4.86
CA GLU A 763 -19.44 -3.43 -5.44
C GLU A 763 -19.57 -3.66 -6.96
N PRO A 764 -18.93 -2.80 -7.79
CA PRO A 764 -19.08 -2.86 -9.22
C PRO A 764 -18.56 -4.19 -9.75
N ASP A 765 -19.26 -4.76 -10.73
CA ASP A 765 -18.76 -5.94 -11.43
C ASP A 765 -17.46 -5.56 -12.14
N VAL A 766 -16.35 -6.22 -11.86
CA VAL A 766 -15.11 -5.90 -12.56
C VAL A 766 -15.03 -6.71 -13.86
N LYS A 767 -14.94 -6.02 -15.00
CA LYS A 767 -14.64 -6.63 -16.29
C LYS A 767 -13.14 -6.61 -16.55
N ARG A 768 -12.59 -7.77 -16.91
CA ARG A 768 -11.24 -7.93 -17.43
C ARG A 768 -11.29 -7.88 -18.96
N ILE A 769 -10.66 -6.87 -19.52
CA ILE A 769 -10.45 -6.71 -20.96
C ILE A 769 -9.10 -7.35 -21.30
N ILE A 770 -9.12 -8.34 -22.18
CA ILE A 770 -7.96 -9.10 -22.63
C ILE A 770 -7.68 -8.74 -24.08
N ILE A 771 -6.46 -8.28 -24.36
CA ILE A 771 -6.00 -7.88 -25.68
C ILE A 771 -4.88 -8.83 -26.10
N LYS A 772 -5.03 -9.49 -27.25
CA LYS A 772 -4.06 -10.44 -27.82
C LYS A 772 -3.76 -10.08 -29.26
N PRO A 773 -2.59 -10.42 -29.82
CA PRO A 773 -2.42 -10.40 -31.26
C PRO A 773 -3.36 -11.41 -31.95
N ALA A 774 -3.74 -11.10 -33.19
CA ALA A 774 -4.58 -11.95 -34.03
C ALA A 774 -3.84 -13.25 -34.44
N GLY A 775 -2.51 -13.22 -34.48
CA GLY A 775 -1.63 -14.37 -34.72
C GLY A 775 -0.56 -14.56 -33.63
N ASN A 776 0.53 -15.23 -33.98
CA ASN A 776 1.69 -15.46 -33.10
C ASN A 776 2.69 -14.28 -33.14
N GLU A 777 2.19 -13.05 -33.14
CA GLU A 777 3.05 -11.86 -33.19
C GLU A 777 3.81 -11.67 -31.87
N ASN A 778 5.09 -11.30 -31.99
CA ASN A 778 5.94 -10.94 -30.85
C ASN A 778 5.83 -9.45 -30.48
N LYS A 779 4.86 -8.75 -31.08
CA LYS A 779 4.46 -7.40 -30.74
C LYS A 779 2.95 -7.33 -30.60
N LEU A 780 2.49 -6.39 -29.79
CA LEU A 780 1.09 -6.08 -29.58
C LEU A 780 0.99 -4.56 -29.52
N ASN A 781 0.24 -3.98 -30.46
CA ASN A 781 0.01 -2.54 -30.53
C ASN A 781 -1.48 -2.27 -30.41
N PHE A 782 -1.86 -1.35 -29.54
CA PHE A 782 -3.23 -0.88 -29.47
C PHE A 782 -3.26 0.58 -29.03
N ARG A 783 -4.37 1.24 -29.34
CA ARG A 783 -4.65 2.62 -29.01
C ARG A 783 -5.81 2.70 -28.04
N ILE A 784 -5.69 3.64 -27.12
CA ILE A 784 -6.75 4.12 -26.25
C ILE A 784 -7.07 5.55 -26.68
N SER A 785 -8.33 5.83 -27.02
CA SER A 785 -8.74 7.15 -27.52
C SER A 785 -10.13 7.53 -27.04
N THR A 786 -10.49 8.81 -27.11
CA THR A 786 -11.82 9.29 -26.71
C THR A 786 -12.78 9.47 -27.87
N THR A 787 -12.27 9.38 -29.10
CA THR A 787 -13.02 9.31 -30.34
C THR A 787 -12.99 7.90 -30.91
N PRO A 788 -14.08 7.38 -31.49
CA PRO A 788 -14.03 6.11 -32.20
C PRO A 788 -13.02 6.23 -33.36
N ALA A 789 -12.18 5.22 -33.54
CA ALA A 789 -11.34 5.16 -34.73
C ALA A 789 -12.26 5.11 -35.96
N CYS A 790 -11.98 5.92 -36.98
CA CYS A 790 -12.56 5.71 -38.30
C CYS A 790 -12.02 4.38 -38.81
N ILE A 791 -12.77 3.30 -38.62
CA ILE A 791 -12.45 2.00 -39.21
C ILE A 791 -12.66 2.17 -40.71
N SER A 792 -11.59 2.55 -41.42
CA SER A 792 -11.61 2.82 -42.85
C SER A 792 -12.00 1.53 -43.58
N GLY A 793 -13.18 1.53 -44.20
CA GLY A 793 -13.50 0.62 -45.30
C GLY A 793 -13.91 -0.79 -44.90
N LYS A 794 -15.10 -0.94 -44.32
CA LYS A 794 -16.13 -1.91 -44.72
C LYS A 794 -17.26 -1.82 -43.69
N GLU A 795 -18.35 -1.16 -44.07
CA GLU A 795 -19.65 -1.45 -43.48
C GLU A 795 -19.85 -2.98 -43.57
N VAL A 796 -20.14 -3.60 -42.43
CA VAL A 796 -20.52 -5.02 -42.32
C VAL A 796 -21.95 -5.06 -41.81
#